data_AF-A0A934E4Y0-F1
#
_entry.id   AF-A0A934E4Y0-F1
#
_cell.length_a   1.000
_cell.length_b   1.000
_cell.length_c   1.000
_cell.angle_alpha   90.00
_cell.angle_beta   90.00
_cell.angle_gamma   90.00
#
_symmetry.space_group_name_H-M   'P 1'
#
loop_
_entity.id
_entity.type
_entity.pdbx_description
1 polymer ?
#
loop_
_entity_poly.entity_id
_entity_poly.type
_entity_poly.pdbx_seq_one_letter_code
_entity_poly.pdbx_strand_id
1 'polypeptide(L)'
;MVSITQQKHLIKLRKHIEVFDNAGNWNDNGRRCKVCLKNIQGFSCETPAGRVCIQCAETVYRDFAAKQDIATWHYSHYIRALSGDEALRWRLAILSRYSEAVGIAEKQKSFDVNAMHRLLVLNLGCEINHPLNQMVHQWALHAAQQVGKSILPMLLEFRDKRNPWQFYYNIVLCASLIGPEDKSVQQFIEEAANHPLPEVRTRIVFILSHQKSVWARELLVKLQKDGNLTGMAKFTATINVLPPPAQQGMFAAEQKNTAIPIPAELSPLETVIIDSYPMDGLKAIYSRYLSSLYQETDFQVKGAFAVSKLTKRQLVWALSQAFSRKDLFEKLLSLLPRGVIQVLNRLTWEKGGHAVQSFTEPLDPPILIKSEERRNGKSVFVETFNPCYTIIPFQKNYNYRYVSYDIYATMLFLPDPVRVLLKNYLPPPDGYHLTGLDAIEKTDFIYQDGSQILRQIHLLCTYIAQGNLKYSKNKAKILKTSVKEMTAYCQIHEFYSDKNAELEHLNTALIIDFLQDQSIKETQSAPEFLKNVFDGFFMEVRPYKGYRLNRLLFHLKGIHNLQGGYHEQNQVKNEQAVRTSLRNLLTALLPGQWYSVHKLLDYCRYREMDLDIVDRSFANNYLAFDIRDDGNRYYKYRTTGITASIYQEAVISPFFKGFMFLLAAFGIVDIAYSSPKNDRIQKKEMDYLSVFDGLQYIRMTPLGAYIAGLVKNHAFKGEMESANLVLDDKRLLINLDGKDRLKAMVLGQLADKISENCYKVTCGSFLKACDTQKDIEGKIGLFRKQVSANPPRIWEDFLTGILNKIDPLIPDPTLLVFRLKEHPELIELMARDEVLQKSILKAEGYHVLIPAQNLYKVKKRLEAFGYFIHQLR
;
A
#
# COMPACT_ATOMS: atom_id res chain seq x y z
N MET A 1 -22.96 36.04 5.97
CA MET A 1 -24.13 36.30 6.84
C MET A 1 -23.67 36.17 8.29
N VAL A 2 -23.72 37.26 9.05
CA VAL A 2 -23.38 37.28 10.48
C VAL A 2 -24.54 36.67 11.25
N SER A 3 -24.29 35.75 12.19
CA SER A 3 -25.39 35.10 12.92
C SER A 3 -26.14 36.12 13.79
N ILE A 4 -27.45 35.90 14.01
CA ILE A 4 -28.28 36.75 14.90
C ILE A 4 -27.63 36.88 16.29
N THR A 5 -26.95 35.83 16.75
CA THR A 5 -26.18 35.81 18.00
C THR A 5 -24.97 36.73 17.96
N GLN A 6 -24.22 36.77 16.85
CA GLN A 6 -23.09 37.69 16.66
C GLN A 6 -23.52 39.16 16.65
N GLN A 7 -24.66 39.47 16.02
CA GLN A 7 -25.21 40.83 16.03
C GLN A 7 -25.62 41.29 17.44
N LYS A 8 -26.24 40.41 18.24
CA LYS A 8 -26.59 40.71 19.64
C LYS A 8 -25.35 41.00 20.50
N HIS A 9 -24.25 40.27 20.30
CA HIS A 9 -23.01 40.52 21.03
C HIS A 9 -22.31 41.82 20.60
N LEU A 10 -22.30 42.13 19.29
CA LEU A 10 -21.77 43.40 18.79
C LEU A 10 -22.54 44.60 19.37
N ILE A 11 -23.87 44.52 19.45
CA ILE A 11 -24.70 45.58 20.05
C ILE A 11 -24.34 45.83 21.53
N LYS A 12 -24.10 44.76 22.31
CA LYS A 12 -23.68 44.89 23.71
C LYS A 12 -22.29 45.51 23.85
N LEU A 13 -21.36 45.16 22.96
CA LEU A 13 -20.00 45.69 23.00
C LEU A 13 -19.91 47.19 22.67
N ARG A 14 -20.84 47.74 21.88
CA ARG A 14 -20.91 49.18 21.60
C ARG A 14 -20.97 50.02 22.88
N LYS A 15 -21.67 49.54 23.91
CA LYS A 15 -21.81 50.23 25.21
C LYS A 15 -20.50 50.26 26.01
N HIS A 16 -19.50 49.51 25.59
CA HIS A 16 -18.22 49.35 26.27
C HIS A 16 -17.03 49.62 25.32
N ILE A 17 -17.24 50.43 24.27
CA ILE A 17 -16.16 50.74 23.31
C ILE A 17 -14.94 51.37 23.98
N GLU A 18 -15.14 52.14 25.05
CA GLU A 18 -14.07 52.80 25.81
C GLU A 18 -13.10 51.79 26.45
N VAL A 19 -13.57 50.55 26.70
CA VAL A 19 -12.72 49.47 27.22
C VAL A 19 -11.62 49.11 26.22
N PHE A 20 -11.90 49.21 24.91
CA PHE A 20 -10.93 48.90 23.87
C PHE A 20 -9.83 49.96 23.75
N ASP A 21 -10.09 51.21 24.18
CA ASP A 21 -9.12 52.31 24.06
C ASP A 21 -7.99 52.20 25.10
N ASN A 22 -8.21 51.47 26.19
CA ASN A 22 -7.21 51.25 27.22
C ASN A 22 -6.37 50.01 26.93
N ALA A 23 -5.09 50.21 26.63
CA ALA A 23 -4.12 49.14 26.34
C ALA A 23 -4.06 48.06 27.44
N GLY A 24 -4.26 48.42 28.70
CA GLY A 24 -4.20 47.50 29.84
C GLY A 24 -5.31 46.44 29.85
N ASN A 25 -6.40 46.64 29.09
CA ASN A 25 -7.47 45.65 28.96
C ASN A 25 -7.14 44.55 27.95
N TRP A 26 -6.03 44.69 27.22
CA TRP A 26 -5.58 43.73 26.23
C TRP A 26 -4.53 42.78 26.80
N ASN A 27 -4.68 41.48 26.53
CA ASN A 27 -3.74 40.44 26.96
C ASN A 27 -3.59 39.34 25.90
N ASP A 28 -2.43 38.67 25.90
CA ASP A 28 -2.07 37.60 24.95
C ASP A 28 -2.43 36.18 25.45
N ASN A 29 -3.42 36.09 26.35
CA ASN A 29 -3.85 34.79 26.88
C ASN A 29 -4.82 34.12 25.91
N GLY A 30 -4.28 33.26 25.03
CA GLY A 30 -5.03 32.51 24.02
C GLY A 30 -6.30 31.85 24.57
N ARG A 31 -7.46 32.37 24.14
CA ARG A 31 -8.81 31.86 24.46
C ARG A 31 -9.76 32.13 23.29
N ARG A 32 -11.01 31.68 23.41
CA ARG A 32 -12.06 31.89 22.40
C ARG A 32 -12.69 33.29 22.48
N CYS A 33 -12.83 33.97 21.35
CA CYS A 33 -13.56 35.24 21.24
C CYS A 33 -15.07 35.02 21.46
N LYS A 34 -15.70 35.81 22.32
CA LYS A 34 -17.15 35.73 22.59
C LYS A 34 -18.03 36.25 21.46
N VAL A 35 -17.46 37.01 20.52
CA VAL A 35 -18.16 37.51 19.34
C VAL A 35 -18.06 36.50 18.20
N CYS A 36 -16.86 36.27 17.65
CA CYS A 36 -16.72 35.42 16.47
C CYS A 36 -16.61 33.91 16.79
N LEU A 37 -16.51 33.52 18.06
CA LEU A 37 -16.34 32.14 18.53
C LEU A 37 -15.07 31.43 18.02
N LYS A 38 -14.16 32.17 17.38
CA LYS A 38 -12.84 31.68 16.96
C LYS A 38 -11.86 31.74 18.12
N ASN A 39 -10.88 30.84 18.11
CA ASN A 39 -9.74 30.93 19.01
C ASN A 39 -8.88 32.13 18.62
N ILE A 40 -8.49 32.93 19.60
CA ILE A 40 -7.66 34.11 19.41
C ILE A 40 -6.21 33.67 19.45
N GLN A 41 -5.49 33.90 18.35
CA GLN A 41 -4.03 33.83 18.30
C GLN A 41 -3.53 35.28 18.42
N GLY A 42 -2.92 35.65 19.54
CA GLY A 42 -2.51 37.02 19.84
C GLY A 42 -3.41 37.75 20.86
N PHE A 43 -3.27 39.07 20.90
CA PHE A 43 -3.96 39.93 21.87
C PHE A 43 -5.50 39.85 21.79
N SER A 44 -6.12 39.88 22.96
CA SER A 44 -7.56 39.93 23.17
C SER A 44 -7.92 40.95 24.23
N CYS A 45 -9.02 41.68 24.06
CA CYS A 45 -9.53 42.62 25.04
C CYS A 45 -10.54 41.94 25.95
N GLU A 46 -10.36 42.05 27.27
CA GLU A 46 -11.38 41.66 28.23
C GLU A 46 -12.43 42.78 28.35
N THR A 47 -13.72 42.45 28.21
CA THR A 47 -14.81 43.43 28.32
C THR A 47 -15.92 42.87 29.20
N PRO A 48 -16.83 43.71 29.74
CA PRO A 48 -18.00 43.22 30.49
C PRO A 48 -18.91 42.28 29.69
N ALA A 49 -18.89 42.34 28.35
CA ALA A 49 -19.63 41.43 27.48
C ALA A 49 -18.81 40.20 27.06
N GLY A 50 -17.63 40.02 27.64
CA GLY A 50 -16.69 38.94 27.43
C GLY A 50 -15.54 39.30 26.48
N ARG A 51 -14.62 38.35 26.31
CA ARG A 51 -13.36 38.53 25.58
C ARG A 51 -13.54 38.73 24.07
N VAL A 52 -12.84 39.72 23.51
CA VAL A 52 -12.97 40.14 22.10
C VAL A 52 -11.61 40.10 21.40
N CYS A 53 -11.55 39.58 20.17
CA CYS A 53 -10.33 39.60 19.35
C CYS A 53 -10.18 40.93 18.60
N ILE A 54 -8.97 41.23 18.13
CA ILE A 54 -8.66 42.45 17.37
C ILE A 54 -9.65 42.68 16.21
N GLN A 55 -9.96 41.66 15.40
CA GLN A 55 -10.86 41.80 14.25
C GLN A 55 -12.31 42.11 14.67
N CYS A 56 -12.76 41.59 15.81
CA CYS A 56 -14.08 41.91 16.32
C CYS A 56 -14.14 43.30 16.97
N ALA A 57 -13.05 43.76 17.61
CA ALA A 57 -12.92 45.13 18.08
C ALA A 57 -12.91 46.12 16.89
N GLU A 58 -12.19 45.79 15.81
CA GLU A 58 -12.21 46.57 14.56
C GLU A 58 -13.63 46.75 14.02
N THR A 59 -14.44 45.68 14.05
CA THR A 59 -15.84 45.73 13.60
C THR A 59 -16.65 46.70 14.47
N VAL A 60 -16.40 46.75 15.79
CA VAL A 60 -17.06 47.71 16.69
C VAL A 60 -16.59 49.14 16.42
N TYR A 61 -15.30 49.38 16.17
CA TYR A 61 -14.79 50.70 15.82
C TYR A 61 -15.33 51.21 14.49
N ARG A 62 -15.43 50.37 13.45
CA ARG A 62 -16.04 50.76 12.16
C ARG A 62 -17.50 51.16 12.33
N ASP A 63 -18.26 50.39 13.12
CA ASP A 63 -19.66 50.71 13.40
C ASP A 63 -19.82 52.00 14.24
N PHE A 64 -18.93 52.23 15.20
CA PHE A 64 -18.90 53.48 15.97
C PHE A 64 -18.60 54.68 15.08
N ALA A 65 -17.56 54.60 14.24
CA ALA A 65 -17.14 55.65 13.32
C ALA A 65 -18.25 56.03 12.33
N ALA A 66 -18.98 55.04 11.81
CA ALA A 66 -20.10 55.24 10.89
C ALA A 66 -21.29 55.98 11.53
N LYS A 67 -21.41 55.98 12.86
CA LYS A 67 -22.51 56.61 13.59
C LYS A 67 -22.16 57.98 14.18
N GLN A 68 -20.89 58.39 14.13
CA GLN A 68 -20.52 59.71 14.58
C GLN A 68 -20.99 60.75 13.57
N ASP A 69 -21.62 61.80 14.05
CA ASP A 69 -21.91 62.96 13.22
C ASP A 69 -20.70 63.88 13.19
N ILE A 70 -19.74 63.54 12.33
CA ILE A 70 -18.50 64.32 12.19
C ILE A 70 -18.79 65.72 11.60
N ALA A 71 -19.93 65.96 10.95
CA ALA A 71 -20.26 67.28 10.40
C ALA A 71 -20.38 68.38 11.47
N THR A 72 -20.67 67.99 12.71
CA THR A 72 -20.76 68.90 13.87
C THR A 72 -19.41 69.25 14.49
N TRP A 73 -18.31 68.62 14.04
CA TRP A 73 -16.99 68.80 14.66
C TRP A 73 -16.31 70.07 14.18
N HIS A 74 -15.75 70.83 15.12
CA HIS A 74 -14.86 71.95 14.82
C HIS A 74 -13.48 71.43 14.40
N TYR A 75 -12.76 72.20 13.58
CA TYR A 75 -11.45 71.85 13.01
C TYR A 75 -10.44 71.38 14.07
N SER A 76 -10.43 72.04 15.23
CA SER A 76 -9.59 71.67 16.37
C SER A 76 -9.82 70.24 16.86
N HIS A 77 -11.03 69.70 16.75
CA HIS A 77 -11.33 68.32 17.14
C HIS A 77 -10.72 67.32 16.17
N TYR A 78 -10.75 67.58 14.85
CA TYR A 78 -10.07 66.73 13.87
C TYR A 78 -8.56 66.66 14.12
N ILE A 79 -7.95 67.81 14.44
CA ILE A 79 -6.53 67.91 14.75
C ILE A 79 -6.18 67.12 16.01
N ARG A 80 -6.92 67.29 17.11
CA ARG A 80 -6.68 66.53 18.36
C ARG A 80 -6.90 65.02 18.21
N ALA A 81 -7.91 64.62 17.43
CA ALA A 81 -8.16 63.20 17.15
C ALA A 81 -7.00 62.57 16.35
N LEU A 82 -6.43 63.30 15.38
CA LEU A 82 -5.31 62.82 14.56
C LEU A 82 -3.93 62.94 15.25
N SER A 83 -3.71 63.96 16.09
CA SER A 83 -2.47 64.14 16.88
C SER A 83 -2.32 63.06 17.95
N GLY A 84 -3.44 62.52 18.40
CA GLY A 84 -3.45 61.46 19.39
C GLY A 84 -3.66 61.92 20.82
N ASP A 85 -4.04 63.17 21.01
CA ASP A 85 -4.37 63.78 22.31
C ASP A 85 -5.72 63.29 22.87
N GLU A 86 -6.45 62.50 22.07
CA GLU A 86 -7.75 61.94 22.41
C GLU A 86 -7.75 60.40 22.36
N ALA A 87 -8.84 59.80 22.87
CA ALA A 87 -9.03 58.35 22.88
C ALA A 87 -8.91 57.73 21.49
N LEU A 88 -8.38 56.50 21.44
CA LEU A 88 -8.09 55.76 20.20
C LEU A 88 -9.30 55.66 19.26
N ARG A 89 -10.52 55.53 19.81
CA ARG A 89 -11.78 55.55 19.04
C ARG A 89 -11.96 56.77 18.14
N TRP A 90 -11.57 57.96 18.58
CA TRP A 90 -11.75 59.20 17.82
C TRP A 90 -10.74 59.31 16.68
N ARG A 91 -9.49 58.92 16.96
CA ARG A 91 -8.44 58.79 15.95
C ARG A 91 -8.85 57.84 14.82
N LEU A 92 -9.32 56.65 15.17
CA LEU A 92 -9.80 55.66 14.21
C LEU A 92 -11.04 56.15 13.45
N ALA A 93 -11.97 56.83 14.12
CA ALA A 93 -13.15 57.39 13.46
C ALA A 93 -12.75 58.37 12.33
N ILE A 94 -11.83 59.29 12.61
CA ILE A 94 -11.34 60.24 11.60
C ILE A 94 -10.52 59.56 10.50
N LEU A 95 -9.62 58.63 10.84
CA LEU A 95 -8.87 57.90 9.81
C LEU A 95 -9.79 57.13 8.85
N SER A 96 -10.88 56.55 9.34
CA SER A 96 -11.83 55.80 8.49
C SER A 96 -12.67 56.68 7.57
N ARG A 97 -12.81 57.98 7.86
CA ARG A 97 -13.65 58.95 7.16
C ARG A 97 -12.86 60.20 6.78
N TYR A 98 -11.57 60.03 6.52
CA TYR A 98 -10.62 61.13 6.39
C TYR A 98 -11.01 62.11 5.26
N SER A 99 -11.31 61.61 4.05
CA SER A 99 -11.70 62.46 2.92
C SER A 99 -12.98 63.25 3.20
N GLU A 100 -13.93 62.67 3.95
CA GLU A 100 -15.16 63.36 4.35
C GLU A 100 -14.86 64.45 5.38
N ALA A 101 -14.02 64.15 6.38
CA ALA A 101 -13.59 65.11 7.40
C ALA A 101 -12.86 66.31 6.76
N VAL A 102 -12.00 66.08 5.77
CA VAL A 102 -11.31 67.14 5.00
C VAL A 102 -12.32 68.04 4.28
N GLY A 103 -13.29 67.46 3.56
CA GLY A 103 -14.30 68.25 2.83
C GLY A 103 -15.27 69.04 3.73
N ILE A 104 -15.46 68.60 4.98
CA ILE A 104 -16.22 69.35 5.99
C ILE A 104 -15.34 70.45 6.60
N ALA A 105 -14.10 70.12 6.98
CA ALA A 105 -13.16 71.03 7.59
C ALA A 105 -12.80 72.19 6.67
N GLU A 106 -12.71 71.97 5.36
CA GLU A 106 -12.45 73.00 4.34
C GLU A 106 -13.39 74.21 4.40
N LYS A 107 -14.61 74.01 4.92
CA LYS A 107 -15.62 75.07 5.07
C LYS A 107 -15.44 75.91 6.35
N GLN A 108 -14.44 75.61 7.17
CA GLN A 108 -14.18 76.26 8.46
C GLN A 108 -13.02 77.27 8.37
N LYS A 109 -13.13 78.38 9.12
CA LYS A 109 -12.19 79.52 9.03
C LYS A 109 -10.72 79.20 9.38
N SER A 110 -10.47 78.14 10.15
CA SER A 110 -9.14 77.77 10.67
C SER A 110 -8.52 76.56 9.97
N PHE A 111 -9.11 76.11 8.86
CA PHE A 111 -8.68 74.90 8.16
C PHE A 111 -7.29 75.03 7.54
N ASP A 112 -6.45 74.05 7.83
CA ASP A 112 -5.17 73.84 7.16
C ASP A 112 -5.07 72.37 6.71
N VAL A 113 -5.27 72.17 5.41
CA VAL A 113 -5.19 70.84 4.79
C VAL A 113 -3.80 70.21 4.97
N ASN A 114 -2.75 71.02 5.00
CA ASN A 114 -1.38 70.55 5.15
C ASN A 114 -1.13 70.06 6.58
N ALA A 115 -1.64 70.77 7.58
CA ALA A 115 -1.59 70.31 8.97
C ALA A 115 -2.33 68.97 9.14
N MET A 116 -3.50 68.80 8.55
CA MET A 116 -4.21 67.51 8.57
C MET A 116 -3.45 66.41 7.82
N HIS A 117 -2.87 66.69 6.65
CA HIS A 117 -2.10 65.71 5.89
C HIS A 117 -0.83 65.28 6.63
N ARG A 118 -0.13 66.21 7.29
CA ARG A 118 1.04 65.89 8.13
C ARG A 118 0.67 64.95 9.26
N LEU A 119 -0.44 65.21 9.95
CA LEU A 119 -0.93 64.32 11.02
C LEU A 119 -1.38 62.96 10.47
N LEU A 120 -1.97 62.91 9.29
CA LEU A 120 -2.27 61.64 8.61
C LEU A 120 -1.00 60.83 8.32
N VAL A 121 0.05 61.48 7.80
CA VAL A 121 1.34 60.83 7.57
C VAL A 121 1.93 60.32 8.88
N LEU A 122 1.92 61.10 9.96
CA LEU A 122 2.41 60.66 11.28
C LEU A 122 1.67 59.40 11.80
N ASN A 123 0.41 59.19 11.42
CA ASN A 123 -0.33 57.97 11.76
C ASN A 123 0.11 56.72 10.98
N LEU A 124 0.93 56.84 9.93
CA LEU A 124 1.56 55.70 9.25
C LEU A 124 2.65 55.02 10.09
N GLY A 125 3.18 55.68 11.11
CA GLY A 125 4.21 55.12 12.00
C GLY A 125 4.08 55.55 13.43
N CYS A 126 2.87 55.90 13.86
CA CYS A 126 2.61 56.22 15.25
C CYS A 126 3.00 55.02 16.12
N GLU A 127 3.90 55.21 17.08
CA GLU A 127 4.22 54.21 18.10
C GLU A 127 3.23 54.34 19.26
N ILE A 128 1.99 53.90 19.03
CA ILE A 128 1.07 53.72 20.14
C ILE A 128 1.44 52.38 20.79
N ASN A 129 1.77 52.40 22.09
CA ASN A 129 1.92 51.18 22.90
C ASN A 129 0.54 50.54 23.15
N HIS A 130 -0.11 50.10 22.07
CA HIS A 130 -1.46 49.54 22.06
C HIS A 130 -1.53 48.39 21.04
N PRO A 131 -2.15 47.23 21.37
CA PRO A 131 -2.25 46.09 20.46
C PRO A 131 -2.98 46.34 19.13
N LEU A 132 -3.68 47.47 19.04
CA LEU A 132 -4.37 47.94 17.83
C LEU A 132 -3.52 48.88 16.97
N ASN A 133 -2.24 49.08 17.27
CA ASN A 133 -1.39 50.01 16.53
C ASN A 133 -1.33 49.67 15.03
N GLN A 134 -1.25 48.39 14.68
CA GLN A 134 -1.29 47.93 13.29
C GLN A 134 -2.57 48.36 12.56
N MET A 135 -3.71 48.42 13.27
CA MET A 135 -4.98 48.86 12.70
C MET A 135 -4.97 50.35 12.37
N VAL A 136 -4.34 51.17 13.24
CA VAL A 136 -4.13 52.61 12.98
C VAL A 136 -3.28 52.80 11.72
N HIS A 137 -2.17 52.08 11.58
CA HIS A 137 -1.31 52.16 10.39
C HIS A 137 -2.06 51.77 9.11
N GLN A 138 -2.86 50.70 9.16
CA GLN A 138 -3.66 50.26 8.02
C GLN A 138 -4.72 51.28 7.60
N TRP A 139 -5.41 51.89 8.57
CA TRP A 139 -6.45 52.89 8.27
C TRP A 139 -5.83 54.21 7.79
N ALA A 140 -4.68 54.61 8.33
CA ALA A 140 -3.91 55.75 7.83
C ALA A 140 -3.41 55.51 6.39
N LEU A 141 -2.91 54.30 6.08
CA LEU A 141 -2.51 53.94 4.72
C LEU A 141 -3.68 54.06 3.74
N HIS A 142 -4.84 53.51 4.10
CA HIS A 142 -6.05 53.59 3.28
C HIS A 142 -6.53 55.04 3.09
N ALA A 143 -6.54 55.85 4.15
CA ALA A 143 -6.88 57.27 4.06
C ALA A 143 -5.92 58.03 3.15
N ALA A 144 -4.62 57.80 3.26
CA ALA A 144 -3.62 58.42 2.39
C ALA A 144 -3.80 58.01 0.91
N GLN A 145 -4.16 56.76 0.63
CA GLN A 145 -4.50 56.31 -0.73
C GLN A 145 -5.73 57.02 -1.29
N GLN A 146 -6.74 57.28 -0.46
CA GLN A 146 -7.95 58.02 -0.86
C GLN A 146 -7.65 59.49 -1.15
N VAL A 147 -6.70 60.10 -0.43
CA VAL A 147 -6.22 61.46 -0.72
C VAL A 147 -5.46 61.50 -2.05
N GLY A 148 -4.70 60.45 -2.36
CA GLY A 148 -4.00 60.32 -3.64
C GLY A 148 -2.80 61.26 -3.75
N LYS A 149 -2.49 61.74 -4.97
CA LYS A 149 -1.21 62.44 -5.26
C LYS A 149 -0.96 63.70 -4.43
N SER A 150 -2.00 64.35 -3.91
CA SER A 150 -1.87 65.58 -3.12
C SER A 150 -1.16 65.39 -1.77
N ILE A 151 -1.05 64.16 -1.25
CA ILE A 151 -0.32 63.86 -0.01
C ILE A 151 1.17 63.57 -0.23
N LEU A 152 1.61 63.36 -1.48
CA LEU A 152 3.00 63.01 -1.80
C LEU A 152 4.03 64.02 -1.26
N PRO A 153 3.82 65.36 -1.34
CA PRO A 153 4.76 66.32 -0.76
C PRO A 153 4.97 66.11 0.75
N MET A 154 3.90 65.76 1.47
CA MET A 154 3.98 65.50 2.92
C MET A 154 4.67 64.17 3.20
N LEU A 155 4.40 63.11 2.43
CA LEU A 155 5.12 61.85 2.58
C LEU A 155 6.64 62.02 2.37
N LEU A 156 7.02 62.80 1.36
CA LEU A 156 8.42 63.05 1.03
C LEU A 156 9.12 63.96 2.06
N GLU A 157 8.39 64.80 2.81
CA GLU A 157 8.94 65.57 3.93
C GLU A 157 9.48 64.66 5.05
N PHE A 158 8.84 63.52 5.28
CA PHE A 158 9.24 62.55 6.32
C PHE A 158 10.24 61.48 5.82
N ARG A 159 10.92 61.71 4.69
CA ARG A 159 11.91 60.78 4.10
C ARG A 159 13.22 60.59 4.90
N ASP A 160 13.32 61.15 6.11
CA ASP A 160 14.52 61.04 6.94
C ASP A 160 14.73 59.58 7.42
N LYS A 161 15.91 59.04 7.12
CA LYS A 161 16.32 57.67 7.48
C LYS A 161 16.52 57.46 8.98
N ARG A 162 16.52 58.53 9.78
CA ARG A 162 16.59 58.49 11.26
C ARG A 162 15.26 58.15 11.91
N ASN A 163 14.16 58.17 11.15
CA ASN A 163 12.85 57.75 11.64
C ASN A 163 12.84 56.25 12.00
N PRO A 164 11.99 55.81 12.95
CA PRO A 164 11.78 54.40 13.22
C PRO A 164 11.52 53.64 11.92
N TRP A 165 12.18 52.51 11.73
CA TRP A 165 12.23 51.86 10.43
C TRP A 165 10.84 51.43 9.93
N GLN A 166 9.91 51.12 10.83
CA GLN A 166 8.50 50.82 10.52
C GLN A 166 7.79 52.04 9.95
N PHE A 167 8.01 53.22 10.53
CA PHE A 167 7.44 54.47 10.04
C PHE A 167 8.01 54.81 8.67
N TYR A 168 9.35 54.78 8.55
CA TYR A 168 10.06 55.02 7.30
C TYR A 168 9.54 54.10 6.19
N TYR A 169 9.46 52.78 6.45
CA TYR A 169 8.94 51.81 5.48
C TYR A 169 7.48 52.08 5.10
N ASN A 170 6.60 52.39 6.07
CA ASN A 170 5.18 52.63 5.78
C ASN A 170 4.98 53.89 4.92
N ILE A 171 5.80 54.93 5.08
CA ILE A 171 5.80 56.10 4.18
C ILE A 171 6.22 55.67 2.77
N VAL A 172 7.31 54.90 2.62
CA VAL A 172 7.78 54.42 1.31
C VAL A 172 6.72 53.55 0.63
N LEU A 173 6.09 52.64 1.37
CA LEU A 173 4.98 51.81 0.88
C LEU A 173 3.81 52.69 0.42
N CYS A 174 3.40 53.67 1.22
CA CYS A 174 2.31 54.58 0.90
C CYS A 174 2.62 55.39 -0.38
N ALA A 175 3.81 55.99 -0.47
CA ALA A 175 4.24 56.73 -1.66
C ALA A 175 4.25 55.85 -2.91
N SER A 176 4.74 54.61 -2.79
CA SER A 176 4.79 53.65 -3.90
C SER A 176 3.41 53.22 -4.41
N LEU A 177 2.38 53.22 -3.55
CA LEU A 177 1.02 52.88 -3.93
C LEU A 177 0.27 54.06 -4.58
N ILE A 178 0.65 55.30 -4.24
CA ILE A 178 -0.02 56.52 -4.71
C ILE A 178 0.58 57.02 -6.04
N GLY A 179 1.91 57.00 -6.17
CA GLY A 179 2.61 57.59 -7.31
C GLY A 179 3.87 56.82 -7.70
N PRO A 180 3.78 55.53 -8.06
CA PRO A 180 4.97 54.72 -8.40
C PRO A 180 5.77 55.23 -9.59
N GLU A 181 5.12 55.98 -10.49
CA GLU A 181 5.74 56.59 -11.67
C GLU A 181 6.27 58.02 -11.42
N ASP A 182 6.08 58.58 -10.24
CA ASP A 182 6.64 59.89 -9.87
C ASP A 182 8.15 59.76 -9.60
N LYS A 183 8.97 60.56 -10.28
CA LYS A 183 10.44 60.49 -10.14
C LYS A 183 10.92 60.67 -8.70
N SER A 184 10.24 61.51 -7.91
CA SER A 184 10.60 61.75 -6.51
C SER A 184 10.31 60.52 -5.64
N VAL A 185 9.26 59.76 -5.98
CA VAL A 185 8.91 58.50 -5.31
C VAL A 185 9.85 57.38 -5.73
N GLN A 186 10.24 57.31 -7.01
CA GLN A 186 11.23 56.34 -7.49
C GLN A 186 12.58 56.54 -6.79
N GLN A 187 13.05 57.79 -6.71
CA GLN A 187 14.25 58.15 -5.94
C GLN A 187 14.12 57.76 -4.47
N PHE A 188 12.95 57.96 -3.85
CA PHE A 188 12.73 57.57 -2.46
C PHE A 188 12.77 56.05 -2.25
N ILE A 189 12.23 55.27 -3.18
CA ILE A 189 12.32 53.80 -3.18
C ILE A 189 13.78 53.34 -3.36
N GLU A 190 14.55 54.00 -4.23
CA GLU A 190 15.99 53.75 -4.41
C GLU A 190 16.78 54.06 -3.13
N GLU A 191 16.49 55.17 -2.47
CA GLU A 191 17.09 55.52 -1.18
C GLU A 191 16.80 54.48 -0.10
N ALA A 192 15.57 53.93 -0.08
CA ALA A 192 15.14 52.89 0.84
C ALA A 192 15.74 51.52 0.51
N ALA A 193 15.95 51.19 -0.77
CA ALA A 193 16.68 50.00 -1.19
C ALA A 193 18.16 50.03 -0.75
N ASN A 194 18.73 51.22 -0.54
CA ASN A 194 20.08 51.39 0.00
C ASN A 194 20.07 51.79 1.50
N HIS A 195 18.98 51.53 2.23
CA HIS A 195 18.87 51.90 3.64
C HIS A 195 19.84 51.06 4.51
N PRO A 196 20.49 51.61 5.57
CA PRO A 196 21.46 50.86 6.39
C PRO A 196 20.87 49.64 7.11
N LEU A 197 19.59 49.70 7.51
CA LEU A 197 18.89 48.59 8.18
C LEU A 197 18.38 47.51 7.19
N PRO A 198 18.75 46.23 7.36
CA PRO A 198 18.28 45.12 6.53
C PRO A 198 16.76 44.93 6.52
N GLU A 199 16.06 45.29 7.61
CA GLU A 199 14.60 45.17 7.74
C GLU A 199 13.87 46.05 6.74
N VAL A 200 14.38 47.26 6.49
CA VAL A 200 13.83 48.18 5.48
C VAL A 200 14.07 47.58 4.09
N ARG A 201 15.33 47.22 3.77
CA ARG A 201 15.69 46.68 2.46
C ARG A 201 14.92 45.40 2.12
N THR A 202 14.73 44.51 3.09
CA THR A 202 13.93 43.28 2.94
C THR A 202 12.48 43.59 2.57
N ARG A 203 11.88 44.65 3.12
CA ARG A 203 10.50 45.02 2.80
C ARG A 203 10.38 45.84 1.52
N ILE A 204 11.42 46.57 1.12
CA ILE A 204 11.47 47.23 -0.19
C ILE A 204 11.44 46.23 -1.35
N VAL A 205 11.99 45.02 -1.17
CA VAL A 205 11.82 43.91 -2.13
C VAL A 205 10.34 43.68 -2.44
N PHE A 206 9.47 43.69 -1.43
CA PHE A 206 8.03 43.50 -1.63
C PHE A 206 7.41 44.63 -2.47
N ILE A 207 7.86 45.88 -2.28
CA ILE A 207 7.38 47.00 -3.10
C ILE A 207 7.84 46.81 -4.55
N LEU A 208 9.13 46.53 -4.75
CA LEU A 208 9.73 46.39 -6.08
C LEU A 208 9.23 45.16 -6.84
N SER A 209 8.88 44.06 -6.16
CA SER A 209 8.35 42.85 -6.81
C SER A 209 6.99 43.07 -7.48
N HIS A 210 6.26 44.11 -7.07
CA HIS A 210 4.97 44.48 -7.67
C HIS A 210 5.13 45.56 -8.76
N GLN A 211 6.34 46.08 -8.98
CA GLN A 211 6.64 47.06 -10.03
C GLN A 211 7.14 46.34 -11.29
N LYS A 212 6.54 46.64 -12.45
CA LYS A 212 6.89 45.98 -13.73
C LYS A 212 8.00 46.70 -14.51
N SER A 213 8.43 47.87 -14.05
CA SER A 213 9.38 48.76 -14.73
C SER A 213 10.81 48.24 -14.74
N VAL A 214 11.61 48.70 -15.71
CA VAL A 214 13.01 48.28 -15.88
C VAL A 214 13.87 48.72 -14.69
N TRP A 215 13.72 49.96 -14.21
CA TRP A 215 14.48 50.49 -13.07
C TRP A 215 14.25 49.68 -11.78
N ALA A 216 13.03 49.22 -11.54
CA ALA A 216 12.71 48.41 -10.36
C ALA A 216 13.37 47.03 -10.42
N ARG A 217 13.51 46.45 -11.63
CA ARG A 217 14.23 45.19 -11.84
C ARG A 217 15.73 45.35 -11.59
N GLU A 218 16.33 46.44 -12.07
CA GLU A 218 17.75 46.72 -11.83
C GLU A 218 18.05 46.86 -10.33
N LEU A 219 17.14 47.52 -9.60
CA LEU A 219 17.25 47.68 -8.15
C LEU A 219 17.05 46.34 -7.40
N LEU A 220 16.14 45.47 -7.85
CA LEU A 220 15.99 44.11 -7.33
C LEU A 220 17.24 43.25 -7.54
N VAL A 221 17.86 43.32 -8.71
CA VAL A 221 19.13 42.62 -9.01
C VAL A 221 20.27 43.14 -8.14
N LYS A 222 20.27 44.44 -7.80
CA LYS A 222 21.23 44.99 -6.84
C LYS A 222 21.00 44.45 -5.42
N LEU A 223 19.76 44.43 -4.96
CA LEU A 223 19.38 43.89 -3.65
C LEU A 223 19.65 42.39 -3.51
N GLN A 224 19.63 41.62 -4.61
CA GLN A 224 20.00 40.20 -4.63
C GLN A 224 21.40 39.91 -4.13
N LYS A 225 22.31 40.86 -4.33
CA LYS A 225 23.72 40.73 -3.96
C LYS A 225 23.97 41.14 -2.50
N ASP A 226 22.94 41.57 -1.77
CA ASP A 226 23.04 41.96 -0.37
C ASP A 226 22.98 40.72 0.54
N GLY A 227 24.14 40.32 1.05
CA GLY A 227 24.29 39.15 1.92
C GLY A 227 23.62 39.25 3.30
N ASN A 228 23.09 40.41 3.68
CA ASN A 228 22.44 40.62 4.98
C ASN A 228 20.91 40.45 4.96
N LEU A 229 20.32 40.10 3.82
CA LEU A 229 18.88 39.85 3.72
C LEU A 229 18.56 38.41 4.17
N THR A 230 18.28 38.21 5.47
CA THR A 230 17.83 36.92 6.01
C THR A 230 16.46 36.54 5.43
N GLY A 231 16.45 35.56 4.52
CA GLY A 231 15.24 35.14 3.78
C GLY A 231 15.43 34.91 2.28
N MET A 232 16.69 34.75 1.82
CA MET A 232 17.09 34.58 0.41
C MET A 232 16.25 33.56 -0.39
N ALA A 233 15.71 32.50 0.22
CA ALA A 233 14.96 31.47 -0.51
C ALA A 233 13.63 31.95 -1.13
N LYS A 234 12.91 32.87 -0.48
CA LYS A 234 11.70 33.51 -1.07
C LYS A 234 12.05 34.55 -2.13
N PHE A 235 13.26 35.12 -2.04
CA PHE A 235 13.75 36.21 -2.85
C PHE A 235 14.25 35.75 -4.23
N THR A 236 15.02 34.65 -4.29
CA THR A 236 15.55 34.11 -5.56
C THR A 236 14.43 33.59 -6.49
N ALA A 237 13.30 33.19 -5.92
CA ALA A 237 12.12 32.74 -6.67
C ALA A 237 11.40 33.88 -7.42
N THR A 238 11.50 35.13 -6.97
CA THR A 238 10.82 36.27 -7.61
C THR A 238 11.58 36.82 -8.81
N ILE A 239 12.92 36.76 -8.81
CA ILE A 239 13.77 37.23 -9.92
C ILE A 239 13.85 36.19 -11.05
N ASN A 240 13.85 34.90 -10.72
CA ASN A 240 13.98 33.81 -11.70
C ASN A 240 12.72 33.53 -12.55
N VAL A 241 11.67 34.37 -12.45
CA VAL A 241 10.42 34.23 -13.20
C VAL A 241 10.34 35.18 -14.42
N LEU A 242 11.33 36.07 -14.63
CA LEU A 242 11.31 37.02 -15.76
C LEU A 242 12.40 36.70 -16.80
N PRO A 243 12.07 36.64 -18.11
CA PRO A 243 13.02 36.26 -19.16
C PRO A 243 14.06 37.36 -19.44
N PRO A 244 15.24 37.01 -20.00
CA PRO A 244 16.35 37.94 -20.25
C PRO A 244 16.07 38.90 -21.43
N PRO A 245 16.80 40.03 -21.53
CA PRO A 245 16.55 41.07 -22.52
C PRO A 245 17.19 40.71 -23.86
N ALA A 246 16.45 40.00 -24.72
CA ALA A 246 16.71 39.97 -26.16
C ALA A 246 15.44 39.52 -26.91
N GLN A 247 15.20 40.13 -28.07
CA GLN A 247 14.02 39.98 -28.95
C GLN A 247 12.81 40.85 -28.59
N GLN A 248 13.01 42.18 -28.54
CA GLN A 248 11.95 43.10 -28.93
C GLN A 248 12.02 43.33 -30.43
N GLY A 249 11.33 42.46 -31.16
CA GLY A 249 10.99 42.65 -32.56
C GLY A 249 9.60 42.09 -32.76
N MET A 250 8.63 42.99 -32.98
CA MET A 250 7.26 42.71 -33.41
C MET A 250 6.39 41.91 -32.44
N PHE A 251 5.61 42.61 -31.60
CA PHE A 251 4.18 42.32 -31.37
C PHE A 251 3.57 43.55 -30.68
N ALA A 252 3.26 44.58 -31.46
CA ALA A 252 2.22 45.53 -31.11
C ALA A 252 0.91 44.91 -31.60
N ALA A 253 0.19 44.25 -30.70
CA ALA A 253 -1.21 43.89 -30.90
C ALA A 253 -1.94 44.04 -29.57
N GLU A 254 -2.92 44.92 -29.57
CA GLU A 254 -3.82 45.23 -28.46
C GLU A 254 -4.40 43.95 -27.84
N GLN A 255 -4.04 43.63 -26.59
CA GLN A 255 -4.72 42.58 -25.84
C GLN A 255 -5.99 43.14 -25.21
N LYS A 256 -7.11 42.88 -25.88
CA LYS A 256 -8.44 42.89 -25.27
C LYS A 256 -8.48 41.87 -24.12
N ASN A 257 -9.01 42.30 -22.98
CA ASN A 257 -9.39 41.44 -21.86
C ASN A 257 -10.39 40.36 -22.34
N THR A 258 -9.92 39.12 -22.51
CA THR A 258 -10.79 37.96 -22.63
C THR A 258 -10.36 36.91 -21.62
N ALA A 259 -11.22 36.64 -20.64
CA ALA A 259 -11.07 35.53 -19.72
C ALA A 259 -10.88 34.22 -20.48
N ILE A 260 -10.16 33.27 -19.88
CA ILE A 260 -9.91 31.97 -20.51
C ILE A 260 -11.27 31.29 -20.75
N PRO A 261 -11.63 30.93 -22.00
CA PRO A 261 -12.87 30.23 -22.26
C PRO A 261 -12.77 28.84 -21.61
N ILE A 262 -13.49 28.65 -20.51
CA ILE A 262 -13.64 27.34 -19.88
C ILE A 262 -14.58 26.54 -20.77
N PRO A 263 -14.15 25.38 -21.33
CA PRO A 263 -15.01 24.56 -22.17
C PRO A 263 -16.30 24.17 -21.45
N ALA A 264 -17.41 24.21 -22.18
CA ALA A 264 -18.73 23.88 -21.66
C ALA A 264 -18.81 22.40 -21.21
N GLU A 265 -18.14 21.51 -21.93
CA GLU A 265 -18.03 20.10 -21.59
C GLU A 265 -16.91 19.83 -20.57
N LEU A 266 -17.13 18.87 -19.67
CA LEU A 266 -16.13 18.39 -18.72
C LEU A 266 -15.20 17.41 -19.42
N SER A 267 -13.90 17.64 -19.33
CA SER A 267 -12.91 16.62 -19.70
C SER A 267 -12.95 15.44 -18.72
N PRO A 268 -12.49 14.24 -19.13
CA PRO A 268 -12.46 13.07 -18.24
C PRO A 268 -11.75 13.31 -16.90
N LEU A 269 -10.66 14.10 -16.90
CA LEU A 269 -9.94 14.46 -15.69
C LEU A 269 -10.77 15.38 -14.77
N GLU A 270 -11.50 16.34 -15.35
CA GLU A 270 -12.34 17.25 -14.59
C GLU A 270 -13.51 16.53 -13.91
N THR A 271 -14.10 15.53 -14.58
CA THR A 271 -15.10 14.64 -13.97
C THR A 271 -14.50 13.88 -12.78
N VAL A 272 -13.27 13.39 -12.89
CA VAL A 272 -12.64 12.68 -11.78
C VAL A 272 -12.36 13.62 -10.59
N ILE A 273 -11.92 14.85 -10.88
CA ILE A 273 -11.64 15.87 -9.86
C ILE A 273 -12.94 16.35 -9.19
N ILE A 274 -14.04 16.53 -9.95
CA ILE A 274 -15.30 17.00 -9.38
C ILE A 274 -15.88 16.01 -8.36
N ASP A 275 -15.69 14.72 -8.58
CA ASP A 275 -16.17 13.64 -7.71
C ASP A 275 -15.25 13.43 -6.50
N SER A 276 -13.94 13.58 -6.69
CA SER A 276 -12.94 13.29 -5.66
C SER A 276 -12.71 14.43 -4.67
N TYR A 277 -13.00 15.68 -5.07
CA TYR A 277 -12.69 16.87 -4.27
C TYR A 277 -13.95 17.67 -3.90
N PRO A 278 -14.26 17.83 -2.59
CA PRO A 278 -15.37 18.66 -2.15
C PRO A 278 -15.09 20.14 -2.40
N MET A 279 -16.15 20.96 -2.49
CA MET A 279 -16.03 22.40 -2.80
C MET A 279 -15.10 23.13 -1.82
N ASP A 280 -15.21 22.86 -0.52
CA ASP A 280 -14.36 23.50 0.49
C ASP A 280 -12.90 23.06 0.37
N GLY A 281 -12.66 21.80 -0.01
CA GLY A 281 -11.33 21.28 -0.34
C GLY A 281 -10.73 22.01 -1.55
N LEU A 282 -11.50 22.14 -2.64
CA LEU A 282 -11.08 22.87 -3.84
C LEU A 282 -10.75 24.35 -3.55
N LYS A 283 -11.55 25.04 -2.73
CA LYS A 283 -11.26 26.41 -2.30
C LYS A 283 -9.99 26.50 -1.46
N ALA A 284 -9.76 25.54 -0.58
CA ALA A 284 -8.56 25.47 0.24
C ALA A 284 -7.30 25.19 -0.60
N ILE A 285 -7.39 24.26 -1.56
CA ILE A 285 -6.33 23.99 -2.55
C ILE A 285 -6.03 25.25 -3.35
N TYR A 286 -7.06 25.92 -3.87
CA TYR A 286 -6.87 27.14 -4.64
C TYR A 286 -6.17 28.22 -3.83
N SER A 287 -6.69 28.52 -2.64
CA SER A 287 -6.14 29.58 -1.79
C SER A 287 -4.69 29.32 -1.39
N ARG A 288 -4.33 28.05 -1.19
CA ARG A 288 -3.02 27.64 -0.69
C ARG A 288 -1.97 27.45 -1.79
N TYR A 289 -2.36 26.85 -2.91
CA TYR A 289 -1.43 26.36 -3.93
C TYR A 289 -1.69 26.87 -5.34
N LEU A 290 -2.96 27.13 -5.72
CA LEU A 290 -3.25 27.53 -7.11
C LEU A 290 -3.34 29.05 -7.29
N SER A 291 -3.51 29.83 -6.23
CA SER A 291 -3.67 31.28 -6.29
C SER A 291 -2.47 32.01 -6.90
N SER A 292 -1.28 31.41 -6.82
CA SER A 292 -0.06 31.90 -7.49
C SER A 292 0.10 31.42 -8.93
N LEU A 293 -0.72 30.45 -9.37
CA LEU A 293 -0.67 29.87 -10.72
C LEU A 293 -1.66 30.54 -11.68
N TYR A 294 -2.68 31.22 -11.16
CA TYR A 294 -3.74 31.86 -11.93
C TYR A 294 -3.92 33.32 -11.54
N GLN A 295 -4.21 34.17 -12.51
CA GLN A 295 -4.56 35.57 -12.30
C GLN A 295 -6.07 35.73 -12.07
N GLU A 296 -6.47 36.82 -11.40
CA GLU A 296 -7.90 37.10 -11.18
C GLU A 296 -8.68 37.21 -12.51
N THR A 297 -8.02 37.69 -13.56
CA THR A 297 -8.56 37.83 -14.92
C THR A 297 -8.79 36.51 -15.64
N ASP A 298 -8.22 35.40 -15.14
CA ASP A 298 -8.41 34.07 -15.73
C ASP A 298 -9.84 33.55 -15.45
N PHE A 299 -10.54 34.12 -14.47
CA PHE A 299 -11.87 33.69 -14.06
C PHE A 299 -12.93 34.78 -14.22
N GLN A 300 -14.04 34.41 -14.85
CA GLN A 300 -15.23 35.27 -14.89
C GLN A 300 -15.98 35.20 -13.55
N VAL A 301 -15.92 36.27 -12.76
CA VAL A 301 -16.68 36.43 -11.51
C VAL A 301 -17.41 37.77 -11.49
N LYS A 302 -18.63 37.81 -10.93
CA LYS A 302 -19.40 39.05 -10.78
C LYS A 302 -18.87 39.87 -9.59
N GLY A 303 -18.43 41.10 -9.86
CA GLY A 303 -17.85 42.02 -8.87
C GLY A 303 -16.42 41.66 -8.46
N ALA A 304 -15.92 42.23 -7.36
CA ALA A 304 -14.55 42.01 -6.90
C ALA A 304 -14.22 40.51 -6.72
N PHE A 305 -13.03 40.11 -7.18
CA PHE A 305 -12.56 38.73 -7.14
C PHE A 305 -12.47 38.23 -5.68
N ALA A 306 -12.98 37.03 -5.45
CA ALA A 306 -12.82 36.32 -4.20
C ALA A 306 -12.95 34.82 -4.48
N VAL A 307 -12.08 34.00 -3.89
CA VAL A 307 -12.11 32.53 -4.06
C VAL A 307 -13.47 31.93 -3.67
N SER A 308 -14.17 32.57 -2.71
CA SER A 308 -15.52 32.16 -2.31
C SER A 308 -16.57 32.29 -3.41
N LYS A 309 -16.35 33.14 -4.41
CA LYS A 309 -17.22 33.40 -5.56
C LYS A 309 -16.90 32.51 -6.78
N LEU A 310 -15.76 31.82 -6.79
CA LEU A 310 -15.45 30.86 -7.84
C LEU A 310 -16.42 29.69 -7.77
N THR A 311 -16.94 29.29 -8.92
CA THR A 311 -17.80 28.12 -9.05
C THR A 311 -16.98 26.83 -8.89
N LYS A 312 -17.63 25.72 -8.52
CA LYS A 312 -16.95 24.42 -8.44
C LYS A 312 -16.31 24.06 -9.79
N ARG A 313 -16.99 24.37 -10.90
CA ARG A 313 -16.48 24.17 -12.28
C ARG A 313 -15.16 24.91 -12.53
N GLN A 314 -15.07 26.18 -12.12
CA GLN A 314 -13.85 26.99 -12.28
C GLN A 314 -12.68 26.45 -11.47
N LEU A 315 -12.93 26.01 -10.22
CA LEU A 315 -11.90 25.42 -9.36
C LEU A 315 -11.45 24.05 -9.85
N VAL A 316 -12.37 23.22 -10.34
CA VAL A 316 -12.08 21.93 -10.97
C VAL A 316 -11.24 22.13 -12.22
N TRP A 317 -11.60 23.10 -13.07
CA TRP A 317 -10.81 23.45 -14.26
C TRP A 317 -9.41 23.92 -13.87
N ALA A 318 -9.27 24.80 -12.88
CA ALA A 318 -7.96 25.26 -12.42
C ALA A 318 -7.10 24.09 -11.92
N LEU A 319 -7.64 23.20 -11.07
CA LEU A 319 -6.89 22.05 -10.59
C LEU A 319 -6.56 21.06 -11.73
N SER A 320 -7.47 20.85 -12.69
CA SER A 320 -7.25 19.97 -13.84
C SER A 320 -6.11 20.48 -14.73
N GLN A 321 -6.05 21.78 -14.98
CA GLN A 321 -4.95 22.41 -15.71
C GLN A 321 -3.63 22.28 -14.95
N ALA A 322 -3.64 22.49 -13.64
CA ALA A 322 -2.45 22.35 -12.80
C ALA A 322 -1.90 20.92 -12.77
N PHE A 323 -2.75 19.89 -12.90
CA PHE A 323 -2.30 18.50 -13.05
C PHE A 323 -1.96 18.09 -14.48
N SER A 324 -2.58 18.70 -15.49
CA SER A 324 -2.44 18.27 -16.89
C SER A 324 -1.28 18.91 -17.61
N ARG A 325 -0.89 20.13 -17.24
CA ARG A 325 0.18 20.87 -17.91
C ARG A 325 1.48 20.77 -17.15
N LYS A 326 2.53 20.28 -17.80
CA LYS A 326 3.87 20.09 -17.20
C LYS A 326 4.39 21.35 -16.49
N ASP A 327 4.31 22.50 -17.15
CA ASP A 327 4.79 23.78 -16.62
C ASP A 327 4.03 24.24 -15.36
N LEU A 328 2.71 24.01 -15.31
CA LEU A 328 1.91 24.34 -14.14
C LEU A 328 2.09 23.32 -13.03
N PHE A 329 2.24 22.04 -13.36
CA PHE A 329 2.47 20.98 -12.38
C PHE A 329 3.83 21.12 -11.70
N GLU A 330 4.89 21.44 -12.43
CA GLU A 330 6.22 21.70 -11.86
C GLU A 330 6.20 22.90 -10.90
N LYS A 331 5.48 23.96 -11.26
CA LYS A 331 5.25 25.11 -10.37
C LYS A 331 4.46 24.69 -9.13
N LEU A 332 3.37 23.95 -9.30
CA LEU A 332 2.57 23.41 -8.19
C LEU A 332 3.43 22.56 -7.24
N LEU A 333 4.24 21.65 -7.78
CA LEU A 333 5.12 20.76 -7.02
C LEU A 333 6.12 21.57 -6.17
N SER A 334 6.67 22.66 -6.72
CA SER A 334 7.58 23.55 -5.99
C SER A 334 6.95 24.28 -4.80
N LEU A 335 5.62 24.40 -4.76
CA LEU A 335 4.86 25.01 -3.67
C LEU A 335 4.48 24.02 -2.56
N LEU A 336 4.58 22.72 -2.83
CA LEU A 336 4.20 21.67 -1.89
C LEU A 336 5.30 21.45 -0.84
N PRO A 337 4.96 21.30 0.45
CA PRO A 337 5.92 20.89 1.47
C PRO A 337 6.52 19.50 1.20
N ARG A 338 7.73 19.25 1.68
CA ARG A 338 8.48 18.00 1.44
C ARG A 338 7.67 16.75 1.81
N GLY A 339 7.01 16.73 2.97
CA GLY A 339 6.16 15.61 3.38
C GLY A 339 4.97 15.37 2.45
N VAL A 340 4.36 16.44 1.90
CA VAL A 340 3.26 16.33 0.93
C VAL A 340 3.76 15.75 -0.39
N ILE A 341 4.94 16.16 -0.86
CA ILE A 341 5.58 15.59 -2.07
C ILE A 341 5.89 14.10 -1.88
N GLN A 342 6.39 13.69 -0.71
CA GLN A 342 6.66 12.29 -0.41
C GLN A 342 5.39 11.43 -0.48
N VAL A 343 4.30 11.89 0.15
CA VAL A 343 3.01 11.19 0.09
C VAL A 343 2.46 11.19 -1.34
N LEU A 344 2.54 12.29 -2.07
CA LEU A 344 2.09 12.38 -3.47
C LEU A 344 2.84 11.41 -4.38
N ASN A 345 4.18 11.34 -4.24
CA ASN A 345 5.00 10.37 -4.97
C ASN A 345 4.56 8.94 -4.66
N ARG A 346 4.40 8.61 -3.38
CA ARG A 346 3.99 7.26 -2.97
C ARG A 346 2.63 6.89 -3.56
N LEU A 347 1.62 7.76 -3.45
CA LEU A 347 0.29 7.52 -4.05
C LEU A 347 0.35 7.41 -5.58
N THR A 348 1.19 8.22 -6.24
CA THR A 348 1.33 8.17 -7.71
C THR A 348 1.82 6.81 -8.16
N TRP A 349 2.88 6.30 -7.53
CA TRP A 349 3.54 5.07 -7.95
C TRP A 349 2.95 3.79 -7.31
N GLU A 350 2.31 3.86 -6.14
CA GLU A 350 1.83 2.68 -5.37
C GLU A 350 0.29 2.56 -5.34
N LYS A 351 -0.36 2.25 -6.48
CA LYS A 351 -1.82 1.99 -6.58
C LYS A 351 -2.78 3.07 -6.06
N GLY A 352 -2.30 4.29 -5.79
CA GLY A 352 -3.16 5.44 -5.54
C GLY A 352 -3.77 5.56 -4.16
N GLY A 353 -3.66 4.55 -3.29
CA GLY A 353 -4.40 4.52 -2.03
C GLY A 353 -3.58 4.00 -0.87
N HIS A 354 -3.45 4.78 0.20
CA HIS A 354 -2.70 4.40 1.41
C HIS A 354 -3.42 4.81 2.69
N ALA A 355 -3.44 3.92 3.67
CA ALA A 355 -3.84 4.28 5.03
C ALA A 355 -2.82 5.26 5.62
N VAL A 356 -3.26 6.26 6.38
CA VAL A 356 -2.35 7.21 7.06
C VAL A 356 -1.34 6.47 7.95
N GLN A 357 -1.74 5.36 8.57
CA GLN A 357 -0.88 4.54 9.43
C GLN A 357 0.24 3.79 8.66
N SER A 358 0.18 3.71 7.33
CA SER A 358 1.21 3.06 6.51
C SER A 358 2.46 3.94 6.26
N PHE A 359 2.38 5.22 6.63
CA PHE A 359 3.51 6.15 6.61
C PHE A 359 4.19 6.11 7.99
N THR A 360 5.22 5.28 8.11
CA THR A 360 5.97 5.07 9.37
C THR A 360 7.13 6.06 9.54
N GLU A 361 7.58 6.61 8.41
CA GLU A 361 8.63 7.61 8.32
C GLU A 361 8.17 8.97 8.87
N PRO A 362 9.06 9.74 9.52
CA PRO A 362 8.73 11.09 9.98
C PRO A 362 8.51 12.02 8.80
N LEU A 363 7.27 12.46 8.61
CA LEU A 363 6.89 13.43 7.57
C LEU A 363 6.86 14.85 8.12
N ASP A 364 7.43 15.79 7.36
CA ASP A 364 7.40 17.23 7.69
C ASP A 364 6.69 18.04 6.59
N PRO A 365 5.50 18.62 6.88
CA PRO A 365 4.78 18.55 8.15
C PRO A 365 4.05 17.19 8.33
N PRO A 366 3.65 16.78 9.54
CA PRO A 366 2.98 15.49 9.75
C PRO A 366 1.57 15.46 9.13
N ILE A 367 1.09 14.29 8.69
CA ILE A 367 -0.26 14.12 8.10
C ILE A 367 -1.36 14.46 9.11
N LEU A 368 -1.19 14.05 10.37
CA LEU A 368 -2.11 14.32 11.47
C LEU A 368 -1.46 15.26 12.49
N ILE A 369 -2.18 16.27 12.91
CA ILE A 369 -1.81 17.18 13.99
C ILE A 369 -2.54 16.71 15.25
N LYS A 370 -1.77 16.36 16.29
CA LYS A 370 -2.29 16.05 17.62
C LYS A 370 -2.53 17.35 18.38
N SER A 371 -3.76 17.56 18.82
CA SER A 371 -4.14 18.66 19.70
C SER A 371 -4.82 18.13 20.95
N GLU A 372 -4.50 18.70 22.11
CA GLU A 372 -5.16 18.36 23.37
C GLU A 372 -6.48 19.15 23.49
N GLU A 373 -7.61 18.45 23.60
CA GLU A 373 -8.92 19.01 23.89
C GLU A 373 -9.36 18.61 25.30
N ARG A 374 -10.01 19.51 26.05
CA ARG A 374 -10.67 19.13 27.31
C ARG A 374 -12.11 18.71 27.06
N ARG A 375 -12.45 17.46 27.37
CA ARG A 375 -13.83 16.95 27.39
C ARG A 375 -14.18 16.45 28.79
N ASN A 376 -15.26 16.97 29.36
CA ASN A 376 -15.74 16.61 30.71
C ASN A 376 -14.65 16.67 31.80
N GLY A 377 -13.80 17.70 31.77
CA GLY A 377 -12.73 17.89 32.76
C GLY A 377 -11.50 16.99 32.58
N LYS A 378 -11.48 16.10 31.58
CA LYS A 378 -10.32 15.27 31.23
C LYS A 378 -9.68 15.76 29.93
N SER A 379 -8.36 15.71 29.89
CA SER A 379 -7.59 15.91 28.66
C SER A 379 -7.78 14.73 27.71
N VAL A 380 -8.18 15.02 26.48
CA VAL A 380 -8.38 14.07 25.39
C VAL A 380 -7.58 14.56 24.20
N PHE A 381 -6.67 13.74 23.68
CA PHE A 381 -5.95 14.07 22.45
C PHE A 381 -6.86 13.82 21.25
N VAL A 382 -7.00 14.84 20.40
CA VAL A 382 -7.73 14.78 19.13
C VAL A 382 -6.74 14.96 17.98
N GLU A 383 -6.79 14.05 17.02
CA GLU A 383 -6.01 14.11 15.79
C GLU A 383 -6.83 14.81 14.69
N THR A 384 -6.25 15.84 14.09
CA THR A 384 -6.85 16.57 12.96
C THR A 384 -5.96 16.49 11.73
N PHE A 385 -6.57 16.48 10.54
CA PHE A 385 -5.82 16.42 9.29
C PHE A 385 -5.05 17.70 9.06
N ASN A 386 -3.77 17.59 8.75
CA ASN A 386 -2.93 18.74 8.47
C ASN A 386 -3.36 19.39 7.14
N PRO A 387 -3.73 20.68 7.13
CA PRO A 387 -4.20 21.34 5.92
C PRO A 387 -3.18 21.39 4.77
N CYS A 388 -1.89 21.11 5.02
CA CYS A 388 -0.90 21.01 3.95
C CYS A 388 -1.21 19.86 2.97
N TYR A 389 -1.86 18.80 3.45
CA TYR A 389 -2.21 17.64 2.65
C TYR A 389 -3.56 17.78 1.93
N THR A 390 -4.21 18.97 1.95
CA THR A 390 -5.53 19.15 1.32
C THR A 390 -5.54 18.93 -0.20
N ILE A 391 -4.37 18.97 -0.86
CA ILE A 391 -4.25 18.59 -2.29
C ILE A 391 -4.43 17.08 -2.52
N ILE A 392 -4.37 16.27 -1.46
CA ILE A 392 -4.57 14.83 -1.50
C ILE A 392 -5.95 14.51 -0.89
N PRO A 393 -6.89 13.96 -1.68
CA PRO A 393 -8.17 13.50 -1.18
C PRO A 393 -7.99 12.48 -0.05
N PHE A 394 -8.89 12.51 0.92
CA PHE A 394 -8.97 11.48 1.93
C PHE A 394 -10.41 11.00 2.12
N GLN A 395 -10.56 9.72 2.41
CA GLN A 395 -11.83 9.08 2.75
C GLN A 395 -11.71 8.46 4.14
N LYS A 396 -12.78 8.55 4.93
CA LYS A 396 -12.91 7.81 6.19
C LYS A 396 -13.69 6.54 5.89
N ASN A 397 -13.01 5.39 5.89
CA ASN A 397 -13.69 4.12 5.67
C ASN A 397 -14.19 3.54 7.00
N TYR A 398 -15.44 3.06 6.98
CA TYR A 398 -16.02 2.29 8.06
C TYR A 398 -15.40 0.89 8.06
N ASN A 399 -14.81 0.49 9.18
CA ASN A 399 -14.33 -0.88 9.38
C ASN A 399 -15.25 -1.53 10.41
N TYR A 400 -16.20 -2.36 9.98
CA TYR A 400 -17.05 -3.12 10.90
C TYR A 400 -16.18 -4.17 11.61
N ARG A 401 -15.87 -3.95 12.89
CA ARG A 401 -15.38 -5.01 13.77
C ARG A 401 -16.38 -5.28 14.89
N TYR A 402 -16.74 -6.56 15.03
CA TYR A 402 -17.47 -7.14 16.15
C TYR A 402 -16.59 -7.32 17.40
N VAL A 403 -15.65 -6.41 17.68
CA VAL A 403 -14.97 -6.32 18.99
C VAL A 403 -14.60 -4.86 19.20
N SER A 404 -15.11 -4.29 20.30
CA SER A 404 -14.99 -2.91 20.77
C SER A 404 -13.71 -2.19 20.34
N TYR A 405 -13.85 -1.23 19.42
CA TYR A 405 -13.09 0.01 19.18
C TYR A 405 -13.19 0.30 17.67
N ASP A 406 -14.04 1.26 17.29
CA ASP A 406 -14.15 1.74 15.91
C ASP A 406 -12.83 2.38 15.47
N ILE A 407 -11.96 1.62 14.81
CA ILE A 407 -10.74 2.17 14.22
C ILE A 407 -11.08 2.71 12.83
N TYR A 408 -11.37 4.01 12.76
CA TYR A 408 -11.43 4.74 11.49
C TYR A 408 -10.03 4.75 10.85
N ALA A 409 -9.82 3.94 9.83
CA ALA A 409 -8.64 4.10 8.97
C ALA A 409 -8.92 5.29 8.03
N THR A 410 -8.24 6.42 8.25
CA THR A 410 -8.23 7.51 7.28
C THR A 410 -7.37 7.06 6.10
N MET A 411 -7.98 6.96 4.93
CA MET A 411 -7.33 6.55 3.69
C MET A 411 -7.04 7.80 2.85
N LEU A 412 -5.79 7.98 2.46
CA LEU A 412 -5.38 8.92 1.43
C LEU A 412 -5.57 8.27 0.06
N PHE A 413 -6.11 9.02 -0.90
CA PHE A 413 -6.38 8.48 -2.23
C PHE A 413 -6.06 9.51 -3.32
N LEU A 414 -5.46 9.05 -4.41
CA LEU A 414 -5.21 9.79 -5.63
C LEU A 414 -5.88 9.04 -6.80
N PRO A 415 -6.81 9.67 -7.55
CA PRO A 415 -7.52 8.98 -8.62
C PRO A 415 -6.62 8.53 -9.78
N ASP A 416 -6.92 7.39 -10.41
CA ASP A 416 -6.08 6.80 -11.46
C ASP A 416 -5.78 7.73 -12.64
N PRO A 417 -6.74 8.49 -13.19
CA PRO A 417 -6.45 9.44 -14.27
C PRO A 417 -5.46 10.54 -13.85
N VAL A 418 -5.50 10.97 -12.59
CA VAL A 418 -4.52 11.92 -12.05
C VAL A 418 -3.17 11.24 -11.96
N ARG A 419 -3.10 10.03 -11.40
CA ARG A 419 -1.84 9.26 -11.26
C ARG A 419 -1.13 9.05 -12.58
N VAL A 420 -1.85 8.61 -13.61
CA VAL A 420 -1.30 8.38 -14.96
C VAL A 420 -0.66 9.65 -15.51
N LEU A 421 -1.29 10.81 -15.33
CA LEU A 421 -0.72 12.09 -15.71
C LEU A 421 0.53 12.43 -14.89
N LEU A 422 0.47 12.28 -13.56
CA LEU A 422 1.60 12.63 -12.69
C LEU A 422 2.84 11.77 -12.94
N LYS A 423 2.67 10.50 -13.34
CA LYS A 423 3.79 9.62 -13.74
C LYS A 423 4.60 10.17 -14.92
N ASN A 424 4.02 11.05 -15.75
CA ASN A 424 4.74 11.70 -16.86
C ASN A 424 5.63 12.86 -16.42
N TYR A 425 5.40 13.39 -15.20
CA TYR A 425 6.08 14.59 -14.70
C TYR A 425 6.98 14.29 -13.50
N LEU A 426 6.63 13.29 -12.69
CA LEU A 426 7.43 12.88 -11.54
C LEU A 426 8.53 11.91 -11.97
N PRO A 427 9.75 12.03 -11.40
CA PRO A 427 10.80 11.07 -11.67
C PRO A 427 10.38 9.69 -11.14
N PRO A 428 10.67 8.61 -11.89
CA PRO A 428 10.41 7.26 -11.41
C PRO A 428 11.27 6.97 -10.17
N PRO A 429 10.71 6.29 -9.14
CA PRO A 429 11.47 5.88 -7.97
C PRO A 429 12.52 4.80 -8.33
N ASP A 430 13.54 4.64 -7.47
CA ASP A 430 14.46 3.49 -7.58
C ASP A 430 13.65 2.18 -7.53
N GLY A 431 13.99 1.21 -8.36
CA GLY A 431 13.23 -0.03 -8.55
C GLY A 431 12.10 0.04 -9.58
N TYR A 432 11.78 1.21 -10.16
CA TYR A 432 10.79 1.29 -11.25
C TYR A 432 11.26 0.62 -12.54
N HIS A 433 12.55 0.74 -12.85
CA HIS A 433 13.21 0.03 -13.95
C HIS A 433 14.01 -1.14 -13.39
N LEU A 434 13.81 -2.33 -13.96
CA LEU A 434 14.64 -3.49 -13.63
C LEU A 434 16.02 -3.29 -14.24
N THR A 435 17.02 -3.21 -13.36
CA THR A 435 18.42 -3.14 -13.75
C THR A 435 19.11 -4.38 -13.22
N GLY A 436 19.65 -5.21 -14.12
CA GLY A 436 20.42 -6.37 -13.75
C GLY A 436 21.74 -5.97 -13.11
N LEU A 437 22.21 -6.80 -12.19
CA LEU A 437 23.47 -6.65 -11.48
C LEU A 437 24.49 -7.64 -12.04
N ASP A 438 25.70 -7.14 -12.33
CA ASP A 438 26.82 -7.98 -12.75
C ASP A 438 27.46 -8.72 -11.57
N ALA A 439 27.42 -8.11 -10.38
CA ALA A 439 27.89 -8.68 -9.13
C ALA A 439 26.88 -8.46 -8.01
N ILE A 440 26.81 -9.42 -7.08
CA ILE A 440 25.97 -9.37 -5.89
C ILE A 440 26.83 -9.33 -4.64
N GLU A 441 26.28 -8.80 -3.55
CA GLU A 441 26.90 -8.90 -2.23
C GLU A 441 27.03 -10.37 -1.78
N LYS A 442 28.02 -10.65 -0.93
CA LYS A 442 28.24 -12.00 -0.40
C LYS A 442 27.03 -12.45 0.42
N THR A 443 26.50 -13.63 0.09
CA THR A 443 25.45 -14.33 0.83
C THR A 443 26.01 -15.63 1.44
N ASP A 444 25.31 -16.22 2.42
CA ASP A 444 25.76 -17.50 3.01
C ASP A 444 25.70 -18.65 1.99
N PHE A 445 24.67 -18.62 1.13
CA PHE A 445 24.38 -19.68 0.18
C PHE A 445 24.09 -19.12 -1.22
N ILE A 446 24.47 -19.90 -2.24
CA ILE A 446 24.05 -19.73 -3.63
C ILE A 446 23.55 -21.09 -4.10
N TYR A 447 22.29 -21.17 -4.50
CA TYR A 447 21.72 -22.39 -5.07
C TYR A 447 21.61 -22.24 -6.59
N GLN A 448 22.27 -23.17 -7.29
CA GLN A 448 22.27 -23.29 -8.74
C GLN A 448 21.94 -24.74 -9.07
N ASP A 449 20.78 -24.97 -9.70
CA ASP A 449 20.35 -26.33 -10.06
C ASP A 449 21.29 -26.97 -11.10
N GLY A 450 21.87 -26.17 -12.01
CA GLY A 450 22.82 -26.69 -13.00
C GLY A 450 22.22 -27.74 -13.94
N SER A 451 20.91 -27.69 -14.20
CA SER A 451 20.14 -28.68 -14.97
C SER A 451 20.03 -30.06 -14.30
N GLN A 452 20.21 -30.15 -12.98
CA GLN A 452 19.93 -31.36 -12.20
C GLN A 452 18.45 -31.75 -12.30
N ILE A 453 17.53 -30.78 -12.21
CA ILE A 453 16.10 -31.04 -12.35
C ILE A 453 15.75 -31.74 -13.67
N LEU A 454 16.41 -31.38 -14.78
CA LEU A 454 16.17 -31.98 -16.09
C LEU A 454 16.59 -33.45 -16.16
N ARG A 455 17.58 -33.86 -15.35
CA ARG A 455 18.01 -35.26 -15.22
C ARG A 455 17.10 -36.06 -14.28
N GLN A 456 16.50 -35.39 -13.31
CA GLN A 456 15.79 -36.04 -12.20
C GLN A 456 14.25 -36.01 -12.34
N ILE A 457 13.66 -35.14 -13.15
CA ILE A 457 12.21 -34.91 -13.14
C ILE A 457 11.38 -36.17 -13.39
N HIS A 458 11.81 -37.05 -14.30
CA HIS A 458 11.16 -38.35 -14.53
C HIS A 458 11.22 -39.23 -13.27
N LEU A 459 12.39 -39.33 -12.63
CA LEU A 459 12.56 -40.07 -11.38
C LEU A 459 11.67 -39.51 -10.27
N LEU A 460 11.62 -38.19 -10.10
CA LEU A 460 10.80 -37.52 -9.09
C LEU A 460 9.30 -37.80 -9.30
N CYS A 461 8.79 -37.60 -10.52
CA CYS A 461 7.40 -37.87 -10.85
C CYS A 461 7.04 -39.35 -10.67
N THR A 462 7.90 -40.27 -11.12
CA THR A 462 7.64 -41.71 -10.96
C THR A 462 7.69 -42.12 -9.49
N TYR A 463 8.61 -41.57 -8.68
CA TYR A 463 8.69 -41.86 -7.24
C TYR A 463 7.38 -41.49 -6.53
N ILE A 464 6.81 -40.33 -6.86
CA ILE A 464 5.53 -39.86 -6.32
C ILE A 464 4.37 -40.73 -6.83
N ALA A 465 4.28 -40.95 -8.14
CA ALA A 465 3.19 -41.69 -8.79
C ALA A 465 3.10 -43.15 -8.31
N GLN A 466 4.24 -43.74 -7.91
CA GLN A 466 4.31 -45.09 -7.34
C GLN A 466 3.84 -45.20 -5.88
N GLY A 467 3.42 -44.10 -5.26
CA GLY A 467 2.89 -44.12 -3.89
C GLY A 467 3.97 -44.30 -2.82
N ASN A 468 5.24 -44.02 -3.13
CA ASN A 468 6.35 -44.10 -2.15
C ASN A 468 6.26 -43.03 -1.05
N LEU A 469 5.34 -42.07 -1.17
CA LEU A 469 5.06 -41.06 -0.15
C LEU A 469 4.14 -41.60 0.95
N LYS A 470 4.60 -41.56 2.20
CA LYS A 470 3.83 -41.98 3.38
C LYS A 470 3.20 -40.77 4.06
N TYR A 471 1.92 -40.89 4.40
CA TYR A 471 1.13 -39.84 5.03
C TYR A 471 0.78 -40.18 6.49
N SER A 472 0.45 -39.16 7.27
CA SER A 472 -0.11 -39.32 8.61
C SER A 472 -1.47 -40.05 8.57
N LYS A 473 -1.95 -40.54 9.74
CA LYS A 473 -3.21 -41.31 9.84
C LYS A 473 -4.41 -40.62 9.17
N ASN A 474 -4.47 -39.29 9.26
CA ASN A 474 -5.56 -38.49 8.69
C ASN A 474 -5.29 -38.06 7.24
N LYS A 475 -4.23 -38.60 6.60
CA LYS A 475 -3.72 -38.27 5.25
C LYS A 475 -3.42 -36.78 4.99
N ALA A 476 -3.43 -35.95 6.04
CA ALA A 476 -3.31 -34.49 5.91
C ALA A 476 -1.87 -33.99 5.79
N LYS A 477 -0.87 -34.78 6.21
CA LYS A 477 0.55 -34.37 6.20
C LYS A 477 1.44 -35.54 5.77
N ILE A 478 2.46 -35.26 4.98
CA ILE A 478 3.52 -36.22 4.64
C ILE A 478 4.40 -36.44 5.88
N LEU A 479 4.81 -37.68 6.12
CA LEU A 479 5.69 -38.01 7.24
C LEU A 479 7.12 -37.52 6.96
N LYS A 480 7.78 -36.94 7.97
CA LYS A 480 9.17 -36.44 7.85
C LYS A 480 10.13 -37.54 7.35
N THR A 481 9.93 -38.78 7.78
CA THR A 481 10.70 -39.93 7.32
C THR A 481 10.56 -40.17 5.82
N SER A 482 9.37 -39.97 5.26
CA SER A 482 9.12 -40.15 3.83
C SER A 482 9.76 -39.05 2.98
N VAL A 483 9.77 -37.80 3.47
CA VAL A 483 10.51 -36.70 2.84
C VAL A 483 12.00 -37.03 2.80
N LYS A 484 12.57 -37.45 3.93
CA LYS A 484 13.99 -37.86 4.04
C LYS A 484 14.35 -39.04 3.12
N GLU A 485 13.47 -40.04 3.03
CA GLU A 485 13.63 -41.18 2.12
C GLU A 485 13.71 -40.71 0.65
N MET A 486 12.83 -39.78 0.25
CA MET A 486 12.83 -39.21 -1.11
C MET A 486 14.09 -38.36 -1.37
N THR A 487 14.49 -37.49 -0.43
CA THR A 487 15.71 -36.68 -0.55
C THR A 487 16.93 -37.58 -0.81
N ALA A 488 17.08 -38.66 -0.04
CA ALA A 488 18.18 -39.60 -0.16
C ALA A 488 18.14 -40.41 -1.46
N TYR A 489 16.98 -40.94 -1.84
CA TYR A 489 16.83 -41.79 -3.02
C TYR A 489 17.01 -41.01 -4.33
N CYS A 490 16.35 -39.85 -4.42
CA CYS A 490 16.40 -39.00 -5.61
C CYS A 490 17.67 -38.13 -5.64
N GLN A 491 18.45 -38.08 -4.55
CA GLN A 491 19.65 -37.26 -4.40
C GLN A 491 19.34 -35.77 -4.62
N ILE A 492 18.29 -35.29 -3.95
CA ILE A 492 17.87 -33.89 -4.03
C ILE A 492 18.85 -33.04 -3.23
N HIS A 493 19.38 -32.00 -3.86
CA HIS A 493 20.22 -31.02 -3.18
C HIS A 493 19.34 -30.04 -2.40
N GLU A 494 19.50 -30.00 -1.08
CA GLU A 494 18.72 -29.11 -0.22
C GLU A 494 19.25 -27.67 -0.22
N PHE A 495 18.36 -26.71 0.05
CA PHE A 495 18.74 -25.29 0.13
C PHE A 495 19.67 -25.03 1.33
N TYR A 496 19.28 -25.50 2.50
CA TYR A 496 20.01 -25.25 3.74
C TYR A 496 20.75 -26.51 4.20
N SER A 497 21.94 -26.33 4.75
CA SER A 497 22.68 -27.39 5.46
C SER A 497 22.33 -27.49 6.95
N ASP A 498 21.38 -26.67 7.43
CA ASP A 498 20.96 -26.59 8.83
C ASP A 498 20.18 -27.86 9.26
N LYS A 499 20.33 -28.26 10.53
CA LYS A 499 19.56 -29.34 11.17
C LYS A 499 18.21 -28.87 11.71
N ASN A 500 17.87 -27.59 11.57
CA ASN A 500 16.53 -27.09 11.86
C ASN A 500 15.50 -27.86 11.02
N ALA A 501 14.52 -28.46 11.71
CA ALA A 501 13.53 -29.32 11.08
C ALA A 501 12.66 -28.62 10.01
N GLU A 502 12.51 -27.29 10.05
CA GLU A 502 11.78 -26.52 9.03
C GLU A 502 12.64 -26.20 7.78
N LEU A 503 13.97 -26.30 7.88
CA LEU A 503 14.92 -25.93 6.82
C LEU A 503 15.57 -27.14 6.13
N GLU A 504 15.83 -28.22 6.90
CA GLU A 504 16.62 -29.41 6.50
C GLU A 504 16.15 -30.06 5.18
N HIS A 505 14.84 -30.04 4.89
CA HIS A 505 14.25 -30.69 3.70
C HIS A 505 13.32 -29.76 2.91
N LEU A 506 13.59 -28.45 2.93
CA LEU A 506 12.71 -27.45 2.34
C LEU A 506 12.56 -27.62 0.81
N ASN A 507 13.65 -27.93 0.09
CA ASN A 507 13.60 -28.11 -1.36
C ASN A 507 12.76 -29.34 -1.72
N THR A 508 13.04 -30.47 -1.07
CA THR A 508 12.27 -31.71 -1.27
C THR A 508 10.78 -31.49 -0.96
N ALA A 509 10.45 -30.75 0.10
CA ALA A 509 9.07 -30.46 0.45
C ALA A 509 8.35 -29.64 -0.64
N LEU A 510 8.99 -28.61 -1.22
CA LEU A 510 8.44 -27.82 -2.32
C LEU A 510 8.23 -28.65 -3.59
N ILE A 511 9.20 -29.51 -3.94
CA ILE A 511 9.11 -30.41 -5.10
C ILE A 511 7.91 -31.36 -4.94
N ILE A 512 7.77 -32.00 -3.78
CA ILE A 512 6.66 -32.92 -3.51
C ILE A 512 5.32 -32.18 -3.61
N ASP A 513 5.20 -31.05 -2.91
CA ASP A 513 3.95 -30.27 -2.85
C ASP A 513 3.50 -29.82 -4.26
N PHE A 514 4.45 -29.50 -5.14
CA PHE A 514 4.16 -29.07 -6.51
C PHE A 514 3.84 -30.22 -7.49
N LEU A 515 4.51 -31.36 -7.35
CA LEU A 515 4.40 -32.49 -8.29
C LEU A 515 3.29 -33.51 -7.94
N GLN A 516 2.63 -33.41 -6.77
CA GLN A 516 1.64 -34.39 -6.30
C GLN A 516 0.55 -34.76 -7.33
N ASP A 517 0.11 -33.80 -8.14
CA ASP A 517 -0.95 -33.99 -9.14
C ASP A 517 -0.42 -33.98 -10.59
N GLN A 518 0.90 -34.06 -10.77
CA GLN A 518 1.54 -34.02 -12.08
C GLN A 518 1.91 -35.42 -12.54
N SER A 519 1.69 -35.70 -13.83
CA SER A 519 2.10 -36.96 -14.46
C SER A 519 2.91 -36.67 -15.72
N ILE A 520 4.10 -37.28 -15.80
CA ILE A 520 4.96 -37.20 -16.96
C ILE A 520 4.73 -38.41 -17.86
N LYS A 521 4.57 -38.17 -19.16
CA LYS A 521 4.52 -39.25 -20.15
C LYS A 521 5.95 -39.70 -20.46
N GLU A 522 6.16 -41.01 -20.60
CA GLU A 522 7.49 -41.60 -20.86
C GLU A 522 8.18 -41.04 -22.12
N THR A 523 7.42 -40.69 -23.16
CA THR A 523 7.97 -40.16 -24.42
C THR A 523 8.25 -38.66 -24.37
N GLN A 524 7.83 -37.97 -23.32
CA GLN A 524 7.96 -36.52 -23.21
C GLN A 524 9.34 -36.15 -22.66
N SER A 525 10.01 -35.19 -23.31
CA SER A 525 11.29 -34.69 -22.84
C SER A 525 11.14 -33.89 -21.55
N ALA A 526 12.15 -33.91 -20.67
CA ALA A 526 12.11 -33.19 -19.39
C ALA A 526 11.87 -31.67 -19.55
N PRO A 527 12.55 -30.95 -20.47
CA PRO A 527 12.30 -29.52 -20.67
C PRO A 527 10.88 -29.22 -21.14
N GLU A 528 10.36 -30.01 -22.07
CA GLU A 528 8.99 -29.86 -22.59
C GLU A 528 7.94 -30.16 -21.51
N PHE A 529 8.16 -31.20 -20.70
CA PHE A 529 7.30 -31.49 -19.56
C PHE A 529 7.23 -30.32 -18.60
N LEU A 530 8.39 -29.81 -18.13
CA LEU A 530 8.41 -28.67 -17.22
C LEU A 530 7.76 -27.43 -17.85
N LYS A 531 8.02 -27.17 -19.13
CA LYS A 531 7.36 -26.08 -19.85
C LYS A 531 5.84 -26.23 -19.84
N ASN A 532 5.31 -27.41 -20.14
CA ASN A 532 3.87 -27.66 -20.14
C ASN A 532 3.26 -27.53 -18.74
N VAL A 533 3.95 -28.03 -17.70
CA VAL A 533 3.51 -27.89 -16.30
C VAL A 533 3.43 -26.42 -15.90
N PHE A 534 4.47 -25.62 -16.20
CA PHE A 534 4.49 -24.21 -15.84
C PHE A 534 3.59 -23.34 -16.73
N ASP A 535 3.43 -23.67 -18.01
CA ASP A 535 2.44 -23.02 -18.88
C ASP A 535 1.02 -23.27 -18.35
N GLY A 536 0.69 -24.50 -17.95
CA GLY A 536 -0.57 -24.82 -17.26
C GLY A 536 -0.73 -24.05 -15.95
N PHE A 537 0.33 -24.03 -15.13
CA PHE A 537 0.37 -23.28 -13.88
C PHE A 537 0.08 -21.78 -14.06
N PHE A 538 0.58 -21.13 -15.11
CA PHE A 538 0.33 -19.70 -15.33
C PHE A 538 -0.94 -19.39 -16.13
N MET A 539 -1.36 -20.27 -17.06
CA MET A 539 -2.39 -19.94 -18.05
C MET A 539 -3.78 -20.56 -17.78
N GLU A 540 -3.92 -21.56 -16.92
CA GLU A 540 -5.19 -22.28 -16.78
C GLU A 540 -6.29 -21.40 -16.14
N VAL A 541 -7.38 -21.17 -16.88
CA VAL A 541 -8.49 -20.31 -16.47
C VAL A 541 -9.68 -21.16 -15.98
N ARG A 542 -9.85 -21.24 -14.65
CA ARG A 542 -11.03 -21.74 -13.89
C ARG A 542 -11.37 -23.25 -13.94
N PRO A 543 -11.94 -23.77 -12.82
CA PRO A 543 -11.32 -23.71 -11.50
C PRO A 543 -10.02 -24.52 -11.55
N TYR A 544 -8.90 -23.84 -11.28
CA TYR A 544 -7.58 -24.47 -11.29
C TYR A 544 -7.55 -25.62 -10.27
N LYS A 545 -7.39 -26.85 -10.76
CA LYS A 545 -7.30 -28.06 -9.94
C LYS A 545 -5.86 -28.38 -9.53
N GLY A 546 -4.88 -27.59 -9.97
CA GLY A 546 -3.47 -27.80 -9.64
C GLY A 546 -3.01 -27.11 -8.35
N TYR A 547 -1.70 -26.85 -8.28
CA TYR A 547 -0.99 -26.29 -7.12
C TYR A 547 -1.51 -24.92 -6.61
N ARG A 548 -2.08 -24.87 -5.41
CA ARG A 548 -2.54 -23.61 -4.80
C ARG A 548 -1.38 -22.75 -4.28
N LEU A 549 -1.24 -21.52 -4.77
CA LEU A 549 -0.16 -20.59 -4.43
C LEU A 549 -0.12 -20.19 -2.94
N ASN A 550 -1.27 -20.20 -2.25
CA ASN A 550 -1.34 -19.90 -0.82
C ASN A 550 -0.67 -20.96 0.07
N ARG A 551 -0.31 -22.14 -0.48
CA ARG A 551 0.49 -23.16 0.23
C ARG A 551 1.90 -22.68 0.58
N LEU A 552 2.41 -21.66 -0.13
CA LEU A 552 3.72 -21.05 0.15
C LEU A 552 3.75 -20.19 1.42
N LEU A 553 2.62 -19.96 2.07
CA LEU A 553 2.49 -19.17 3.30
C LEU A 553 2.57 -20.05 4.57
N PHE A 554 3.59 -20.90 4.66
CA PHE A 554 3.76 -21.92 5.72
C PHE A 554 3.69 -21.39 7.16
N HIS A 555 4.08 -20.12 7.35
CA HIS A 555 4.15 -19.48 8.67
C HIS A 555 2.79 -18.97 9.18
N LEU A 556 1.75 -18.94 8.35
CA LEU A 556 0.44 -18.42 8.72
C LEU A 556 -0.53 -19.53 9.16
N LYS A 557 -1.25 -19.25 10.24
CA LYS A 557 -2.42 -20.01 10.69
C LYS A 557 -3.69 -19.50 10.02
N GLY A 558 -4.69 -20.38 9.91
CA GLY A 558 -6.02 -20.02 9.40
C GLY A 558 -6.18 -20.09 7.88
N ILE A 559 -5.15 -20.50 7.13
CA ILE A 559 -5.20 -20.65 5.65
C ILE A 559 -6.29 -21.63 5.20
N HIS A 560 -6.59 -22.66 5.98
CA HIS A 560 -7.65 -23.62 5.67
C HIS A 560 -9.04 -22.97 5.57
N ASN A 561 -9.26 -21.82 6.21
CA ASN A 561 -10.51 -21.07 6.10
C ASN A 561 -10.73 -20.47 4.69
N LEU A 562 -9.70 -20.49 3.82
CA LEU A 562 -9.83 -20.12 2.40
C LEU A 562 -10.51 -21.21 1.57
N GLN A 563 -10.56 -22.44 2.07
CA GLN A 563 -11.08 -23.62 1.37
C GLN A 563 -12.53 -23.87 1.81
N GLY A 564 -13.47 -23.09 1.26
CA GLY A 564 -14.92 -23.33 1.40
C GLY A 564 -15.80 -22.06 1.38
N GLY A 565 -16.96 -22.14 0.73
CA GLY A 565 -18.03 -21.14 0.80
C GLY A 565 -17.81 -19.86 -0.02
N TYR A 566 -18.30 -18.71 0.47
CA TYR A 566 -18.33 -17.42 -0.23
C TYR A 566 -16.94 -16.88 -0.63
N HIS A 567 -15.88 -17.24 0.10
CA HIS A 567 -14.54 -16.71 -0.11
C HIS A 567 -13.75 -17.42 -1.23
N GLU A 568 -14.16 -18.62 -1.62
CA GLU A 568 -13.43 -19.44 -2.61
C GLU A 568 -13.40 -18.78 -4.00
N GLN A 569 -14.52 -18.20 -4.44
CA GLN A 569 -14.60 -17.55 -5.74
C GLN A 569 -13.69 -16.32 -5.85
N ASN A 570 -13.61 -15.52 -4.79
CA ASN A 570 -12.73 -14.36 -4.72
C ASN A 570 -11.27 -14.80 -4.66
N GLN A 571 -10.96 -15.86 -3.90
CA GLN A 571 -9.63 -16.43 -3.82
C GLN A 571 -9.12 -16.91 -5.19
N VAL A 572 -9.95 -17.63 -5.96
CA VAL A 572 -9.58 -18.09 -7.32
C VAL A 572 -9.27 -16.91 -8.24
N LYS A 573 -10.05 -15.82 -8.17
CA LYS A 573 -9.80 -14.61 -8.96
C LYS A 573 -8.49 -13.93 -8.56
N ASN A 574 -8.25 -13.75 -7.27
CA ASN A 574 -7.01 -13.15 -6.76
C ASN A 574 -5.79 -13.98 -7.18
N GLU A 575 -5.86 -15.30 -7.00
CA GLU A 575 -4.78 -16.21 -7.39
C GLU A 575 -4.46 -16.12 -8.89
N GLN A 576 -5.46 -15.98 -9.76
CA GLN A 576 -5.25 -15.78 -11.20
C GLN A 576 -4.56 -14.45 -11.52
N ALA A 577 -4.94 -13.37 -10.85
CA ALA A 577 -4.31 -12.06 -11.00
C ALA A 577 -2.84 -12.12 -10.55
N VAL A 578 -2.55 -12.85 -9.47
CA VAL A 578 -1.19 -13.10 -8.99
C VAL A 578 -0.38 -13.91 -9.98
N ARG A 579 -0.91 -15.01 -10.53
CA ARG A 579 -0.23 -15.82 -11.56
C ARG A 579 0.14 -14.98 -12.79
N THR A 580 -0.79 -14.14 -13.25
CA THR A 580 -0.56 -13.23 -14.38
C THR A 580 0.57 -12.25 -14.07
N SER A 581 0.57 -11.68 -12.87
CA SER A 581 1.60 -10.76 -12.40
C SER A 581 2.98 -11.42 -12.28
N LEU A 582 3.05 -12.61 -11.71
CA LEU A 582 4.29 -13.38 -11.62
C LEU A 582 4.83 -13.76 -13.00
N ARG A 583 3.97 -14.16 -13.94
CA ARG A 583 4.37 -14.43 -15.33
C ARG A 583 4.93 -13.18 -16.00
N ASN A 584 4.23 -12.06 -15.88
CA ASN A 584 4.67 -10.77 -16.43
C ASN A 584 6.00 -10.29 -15.82
N LEU A 585 6.29 -10.66 -14.57
CA LEU A 585 7.56 -10.36 -13.95
C LEU A 585 8.66 -11.21 -14.59
N LEU A 586 8.45 -12.52 -14.73
CA LEU A 586 9.42 -13.43 -15.32
C LEU A 586 9.78 -13.05 -16.76
N THR A 587 8.81 -12.59 -17.55
CA THR A 587 9.05 -12.11 -18.92
C THR A 587 9.77 -10.78 -18.99
N ALA A 588 9.85 -10.03 -17.90
CA ALA A 588 10.58 -8.75 -17.82
C ALA A 588 12.05 -8.91 -17.41
N LEU A 589 12.47 -10.10 -16.97
CA LEU A 589 13.85 -10.37 -16.54
C LEU A 589 14.77 -10.63 -17.75
N LEU A 590 15.99 -10.09 -17.70
CA LEU A 590 17.04 -10.44 -18.65
C LEU A 590 17.74 -11.74 -18.19
N PRO A 591 17.83 -12.76 -19.06
CA PRO A 591 18.52 -14.00 -18.72
C PRO A 591 19.98 -13.78 -18.31
N GLY A 592 20.43 -14.49 -17.29
CA GLY A 592 21.83 -14.48 -16.84
C GLY A 592 22.25 -13.31 -15.94
N GLN A 593 21.41 -12.30 -15.71
CA GLN A 593 21.70 -11.21 -14.78
C GLN A 593 21.09 -11.45 -13.39
N TRP A 594 21.78 -10.98 -12.34
CA TRP A 594 21.26 -11.03 -10.98
C TRP A 594 20.30 -9.86 -10.71
N TYR A 595 19.24 -10.12 -9.97
CA TYR A 595 18.27 -9.12 -9.55
C TYR A 595 18.05 -9.19 -8.05
N SER A 596 18.11 -8.03 -7.41
CA SER A 596 17.72 -7.90 -6.01
C SER A 596 16.23 -8.15 -5.83
N VAL A 597 15.88 -9.00 -4.87
CA VAL A 597 14.49 -9.34 -4.52
C VAL A 597 13.72 -8.12 -4.00
N HIS A 598 14.36 -7.22 -3.26
CA HIS A 598 13.68 -5.99 -2.82
C HIS A 598 13.33 -5.11 -4.02
N LYS A 599 14.23 -4.98 -5.01
CA LYS A 599 13.97 -4.21 -6.23
C LYS A 599 12.90 -4.85 -7.11
N LEU A 600 12.80 -6.18 -7.12
CA LEU A 600 11.71 -6.89 -7.82
C LEU A 600 10.35 -6.64 -7.18
N LEU A 601 10.28 -6.65 -5.84
CA LEU A 601 9.05 -6.29 -5.12
C LEU A 601 8.65 -4.84 -5.39
N ASP A 602 9.63 -3.92 -5.40
CA ASP A 602 9.41 -2.51 -5.74
C ASP A 602 8.90 -2.36 -7.18
N TYR A 603 9.52 -3.07 -8.14
CA TYR A 603 9.08 -3.10 -9.53
C TYR A 603 7.62 -3.56 -9.65
N CYS A 604 7.27 -4.67 -8.99
CA CYS A 604 5.89 -5.16 -8.95
C CYS A 604 4.93 -4.12 -8.38
N ARG A 605 5.31 -3.49 -7.26
CA ARG A 605 4.51 -2.45 -6.60
C ARG A 605 4.28 -1.25 -7.52
N TYR A 606 5.32 -0.74 -8.17
CA TYR A 606 5.22 0.46 -9.02
C TYR A 606 4.55 0.23 -10.37
N ARG A 607 4.55 -1.02 -10.85
CA ARG A 607 3.80 -1.48 -12.02
C ARG A 607 2.39 -1.98 -11.67
N GLU A 608 2.00 -1.86 -10.40
CA GLU A 608 0.68 -2.23 -9.89
C GLU A 608 0.36 -3.72 -10.12
N MET A 609 1.40 -4.54 -10.22
CA MET A 609 1.28 -5.98 -10.32
C MET A 609 0.57 -6.50 -9.06
N ASP A 610 -0.38 -7.40 -9.26
CA ASP A 610 -1.13 -7.97 -8.16
C ASP A 610 -0.33 -9.10 -7.52
N LEU A 611 0.02 -8.92 -6.25
CA LEU A 611 0.67 -9.94 -5.42
C LEU A 611 -0.17 -10.25 -4.18
N ASP A 612 -1.42 -9.75 -4.09
CA ASP A 612 -2.33 -9.98 -2.97
C ASP A 612 -2.94 -11.39 -3.10
N ILE A 613 -2.12 -12.40 -2.80
CA ILE A 613 -2.52 -13.82 -2.88
C ILE A 613 -3.68 -14.18 -1.95
N VAL A 614 -3.94 -13.38 -0.91
CA VAL A 614 -5.11 -13.51 -0.04
C VAL A 614 -5.77 -12.16 0.12
N ASP A 615 -7.09 -12.07 0.00
CA ASP A 615 -7.80 -10.81 0.24
C ASP A 615 -7.42 -10.18 1.60
N ARG A 616 -7.20 -8.86 1.63
CA ARG A 616 -6.72 -8.14 2.83
C ARG A 616 -7.73 -8.18 3.97
N SER A 617 -9.03 -8.13 3.68
CA SER A 617 -10.08 -8.23 4.70
C SER A 617 -10.10 -9.64 5.29
N PHE A 618 -10.01 -10.66 4.43
CA PHE A 618 -9.89 -12.04 4.88
C PHE A 618 -8.65 -12.25 5.75
N ALA A 619 -7.48 -11.78 5.31
CA ALA A 619 -6.24 -11.88 6.07
C ALA A 619 -6.38 -11.28 7.47
N ASN A 620 -7.02 -10.12 7.57
CA ASN A 620 -7.26 -9.43 8.84
C ASN A 620 -8.24 -10.13 9.79
N ASN A 621 -9.14 -10.96 9.26
CA ASN A 621 -10.16 -11.64 10.04
C ASN A 621 -9.79 -13.08 10.40
N TYR A 622 -9.01 -13.76 9.57
CA TYR A 622 -8.80 -15.20 9.68
C TYR A 622 -7.34 -15.64 9.74
N LEU A 623 -6.40 -14.80 9.30
CA LEU A 623 -4.98 -15.16 9.30
C LEU A 623 -4.26 -14.58 10.51
N ALA A 624 -3.37 -15.40 11.07
CA ALA A 624 -2.55 -15.02 12.22
C ALA A 624 -1.24 -15.80 12.26
N PHE A 625 -0.30 -15.36 13.08
CA PHE A 625 0.93 -16.08 13.40
C PHE A 625 1.30 -15.85 14.86
N ASP A 626 2.12 -16.74 15.42
CA ASP A 626 2.61 -16.61 16.79
C ASP A 626 3.95 -15.88 16.79
N ILE A 627 4.04 -14.82 17.58
CA ILE A 627 5.30 -14.09 17.81
C ILE A 627 5.77 -14.23 19.24
N ARG A 628 7.08 -14.03 19.39
CA ARG A 628 7.70 -13.74 20.68
C ARG A 628 7.25 -12.35 21.15
N ASP A 629 6.77 -12.25 22.38
CA ASP A 629 6.33 -11.00 23.02
C ASP A 629 7.17 -10.75 24.27
N ASP A 630 8.39 -10.26 24.08
CA ASP A 630 9.30 -9.94 25.18
C ASP A 630 8.82 -8.75 26.05
N GLY A 631 7.75 -8.06 25.62
CA GLY A 631 7.16 -6.92 26.35
C GLY A 631 6.04 -7.28 27.32
N ASN A 632 5.51 -8.51 27.27
CA ASN A 632 4.39 -8.94 28.11
C ASN A 632 4.87 -9.82 29.27
N ARG A 633 4.65 -9.35 30.51
CA ARG A 633 5.11 -10.04 31.73
C ARG A 633 4.42 -11.37 32.02
N TYR A 634 3.26 -11.63 31.41
CA TYR A 634 2.46 -12.83 31.70
C TYR A 634 2.52 -13.88 30.59
N TYR A 635 2.72 -13.47 29.35
CA TYR A 635 2.76 -14.36 28.20
C TYR A 635 3.98 -14.06 27.34
N LYS A 636 4.91 -15.02 27.27
CA LYS A 636 6.11 -14.94 26.42
C LYS A 636 5.79 -14.92 24.91
N TYR A 637 4.56 -15.29 24.54
CA TYR A 637 4.12 -15.43 23.17
C TYR A 637 2.70 -14.88 22.99
N ARG A 638 2.43 -14.27 21.83
CA ARG A 638 1.08 -13.84 21.45
C ARG A 638 0.74 -14.23 20.02
N THR A 639 -0.52 -14.58 19.80
CA THR A 639 -1.08 -14.73 18.45
C THR A 639 -1.43 -13.36 17.91
N THR A 640 -0.86 -13.01 16.75
CA THR A 640 -1.05 -11.71 16.11
C THR A 640 -1.77 -11.91 14.78
N GLY A 641 -2.91 -11.23 14.59
CA GLY A 641 -3.66 -11.23 13.33
C GLY A 641 -3.00 -10.33 12.27
N ILE A 642 -3.29 -10.58 10.99
CA ILE A 642 -2.69 -9.81 9.87
C ILE A 642 -3.40 -8.47 9.67
N THR A 643 -2.88 -7.38 10.24
CA THR A 643 -3.40 -6.04 9.96
C THR A 643 -2.92 -5.50 8.62
N ALA A 644 -3.59 -4.47 8.09
CA ALA A 644 -3.16 -3.77 6.87
C ALA A 644 -1.72 -3.23 6.95
N SER A 645 -1.24 -2.89 8.15
CA SER A 645 0.11 -2.33 8.37
C SER A 645 1.24 -3.36 8.31
N ILE A 646 0.94 -4.66 8.47
CA ILE A 646 1.94 -5.75 8.43
C ILE A 646 1.71 -6.72 7.27
N TYR A 647 0.69 -6.48 6.44
CA TYR A 647 0.32 -7.38 5.35
C TYR A 647 1.46 -7.56 4.33
N GLN A 648 2.23 -6.50 4.05
CA GLN A 648 3.38 -6.57 3.15
C GLN A 648 4.45 -7.51 3.69
N GLU A 649 4.84 -7.36 4.96
CA GLU A 649 5.89 -8.13 5.62
C GLU A 649 5.45 -9.55 5.98
N ALA A 650 4.17 -9.75 6.31
CA ALA A 650 3.65 -11.03 6.76
C ALA A 650 3.06 -11.89 5.64
N VAL A 651 2.67 -11.30 4.51
CA VAL A 651 2.03 -12.03 3.39
C VAL A 651 2.83 -11.87 2.11
N ILE A 652 2.89 -10.65 1.54
CA ILE A 652 3.45 -10.43 0.19
C ILE A 652 4.92 -10.83 0.10
N SER A 653 5.77 -10.33 1.00
CA SER A 653 7.21 -10.58 0.95
C SER A 653 7.55 -12.07 1.16
N PRO A 654 7.05 -12.76 2.21
CA PRO A 654 7.25 -14.20 2.37
C PRO A 654 6.72 -15.03 1.20
N PHE A 655 5.53 -14.69 0.68
CA PHE A 655 4.93 -15.36 -0.47
C PHE A 655 5.83 -15.25 -1.71
N PHE A 656 6.24 -14.03 -2.04
CA PHE A 656 7.07 -13.76 -3.20
C PHE A 656 8.41 -14.49 -3.12
N LYS A 657 9.05 -14.45 -1.94
CA LYS A 657 10.31 -15.17 -1.71
C LYS A 657 10.11 -16.69 -1.81
N GLY A 658 9.04 -17.23 -1.21
CA GLY A 658 8.68 -18.64 -1.31
C GLY A 658 8.43 -19.09 -2.75
N PHE A 659 7.80 -18.24 -3.57
CA PHE A 659 7.62 -18.50 -4.98
C PHE A 659 8.95 -18.57 -5.74
N MET A 660 9.91 -17.68 -5.41
CA MET A 660 11.24 -17.74 -6.02
C MET A 660 12.03 -18.99 -5.60
N PHE A 661 11.90 -19.44 -4.35
CA PHE A 661 12.45 -20.73 -3.91
C PHE A 661 11.81 -21.90 -4.67
N LEU A 662 10.49 -21.87 -4.91
CA LEU A 662 9.81 -22.87 -5.73
C LEU A 662 10.36 -22.87 -7.16
N LEU A 663 10.54 -21.71 -7.78
CA LEU A 663 11.16 -21.62 -9.11
C LEU A 663 12.61 -22.15 -9.13
N ALA A 664 13.37 -21.91 -8.05
CA ALA A 664 14.72 -22.42 -7.92
C ALA A 664 14.75 -23.95 -7.77
N ALA A 665 13.80 -24.54 -7.04
CA ALA A 665 13.63 -26.00 -6.93
C ALA A 665 13.50 -26.68 -8.31
N PHE A 666 12.93 -25.97 -9.29
CA PHE A 666 12.76 -26.44 -10.67
C PHE A 666 13.78 -25.85 -11.65
N GLY A 667 14.88 -25.27 -11.16
CA GLY A 667 15.96 -24.73 -11.99
C GLY A 667 15.57 -23.58 -12.92
N ILE A 668 14.44 -22.92 -12.67
CA ILE A 668 13.94 -21.78 -13.46
C ILE A 668 14.74 -20.52 -13.13
N VAL A 669 15.08 -20.35 -11.86
CA VAL A 669 15.95 -19.28 -11.37
C VAL A 669 17.05 -19.86 -10.49
N ASP A 670 18.23 -19.25 -10.51
CA ASP A 670 19.21 -19.41 -9.44
C ASP A 670 18.89 -18.41 -8.33
N ILE A 671 19.20 -18.75 -7.08
CA ILE A 671 18.95 -17.88 -5.92
C ILE A 671 20.23 -17.69 -5.10
N ALA A 672 20.41 -16.50 -4.55
CA ALA A 672 21.42 -16.20 -3.54
C ALA A 672 20.74 -15.67 -2.27
N TYR A 673 21.08 -16.27 -1.14
CA TYR A 673 20.34 -16.11 0.11
C TYR A 673 21.21 -16.42 1.31
N SER A 674 20.79 -15.91 2.46
CA SER A 674 21.44 -16.16 3.75
C SER A 674 20.51 -16.96 4.65
N SER A 675 21.01 -17.36 5.82
CA SER A 675 20.14 -17.96 6.85
C SER A 675 18.94 -17.03 7.12
N PRO A 676 17.70 -17.57 7.22
CA PRO A 676 16.51 -16.72 7.29
C PRO A 676 16.54 -15.85 8.55
N LYS A 677 16.30 -14.55 8.36
CA LYS A 677 16.25 -13.57 9.44
C LYS A 677 15.24 -12.47 9.12
N ASN A 678 14.52 -12.01 10.14
CA ASN A 678 13.54 -10.92 10.03
C ASN A 678 13.61 -10.02 11.26
N ASP A 679 14.10 -8.80 11.08
CA ASP A 679 14.30 -7.85 12.18
C ASP A 679 13.00 -7.19 12.66
N ARG A 680 11.91 -7.25 11.87
CA ARG A 680 10.62 -6.62 12.20
C ARG A 680 9.67 -7.59 12.88
N ILE A 681 9.56 -8.81 12.37
CA ILE A 681 8.57 -9.79 12.80
C ILE A 681 9.24 -11.15 12.90
N GLN A 682 9.23 -11.74 14.09
CA GLN A 682 9.86 -13.03 14.35
C GLN A 682 8.82 -14.04 14.82
N LYS A 683 8.79 -15.20 14.16
CA LYS A 683 7.98 -16.35 14.57
C LYS A 683 8.49 -16.85 15.92
N LYS A 684 7.60 -17.44 16.71
CA LYS A 684 7.94 -18.08 18.00
C LYS A 684 9.24 -18.87 17.91
N GLU A 685 10.21 -18.50 18.76
CA GLU A 685 11.51 -19.18 18.94
C GLU A 685 12.42 -19.21 17.70
N MET A 686 12.15 -18.37 16.70
CA MET A 686 12.92 -18.26 15.47
C MET A 686 13.35 -16.81 15.23
N ASP A 687 14.48 -16.61 14.57
CA ASP A 687 14.98 -15.27 14.20
C ASP A 687 14.33 -14.72 12.92
N TYR A 688 13.34 -15.44 12.37
CA TYR A 688 12.63 -15.15 11.13
C TYR A 688 11.12 -15.35 11.28
N LEU A 689 10.33 -14.75 10.38
CA LEU A 689 8.89 -15.05 10.28
C LEU A 689 8.65 -16.24 9.37
N SER A 690 9.31 -16.24 8.22
CA SER A 690 9.23 -17.28 7.19
C SER A 690 10.59 -17.88 6.89
N VAL A 691 10.61 -19.17 6.57
CA VAL A 691 11.82 -19.90 6.12
C VAL A 691 12.44 -19.31 4.84
N PHE A 692 11.69 -18.45 4.15
CA PHE A 692 12.14 -17.77 2.93
C PHE A 692 12.75 -16.39 3.17
N ASP A 693 12.73 -15.88 4.41
CA ASP A 693 13.11 -14.48 4.70
C ASP A 693 14.55 -14.13 4.29
N GLY A 694 15.43 -15.14 4.22
CA GLY A 694 16.84 -14.99 3.83
C GLY A 694 17.10 -14.72 2.34
N LEU A 695 16.09 -14.79 1.46
CA LEU A 695 16.29 -14.57 0.02
C LEU A 695 16.64 -13.11 -0.31
N GLN A 696 17.74 -12.92 -1.04
CA GLN A 696 18.28 -11.60 -1.38
C GLN A 696 18.33 -11.35 -2.89
N TYR A 697 18.74 -12.34 -3.69
CA TYR A 697 18.89 -12.19 -5.13
C TYR A 697 18.37 -13.40 -5.91
N ILE A 698 17.92 -13.16 -7.15
CA ILE A 698 17.59 -14.21 -8.12
C ILE A 698 18.29 -13.95 -9.45
N ARG A 699 18.48 -15.00 -10.25
CA ARG A 699 18.95 -14.89 -11.64
C ARG A 699 18.18 -15.86 -12.52
N MET A 700 17.64 -15.37 -13.63
CA MET A 700 16.95 -16.20 -14.61
C MET A 700 17.93 -17.16 -15.31
N THR A 701 17.62 -18.46 -15.33
CA THR A 701 18.45 -19.48 -16.00
C THR A 701 18.06 -19.63 -17.48
N PRO A 702 18.87 -20.31 -18.31
CA PRO A 702 18.47 -20.66 -19.68
C PRO A 702 17.22 -21.55 -19.76
N LEU A 703 16.99 -22.42 -18.76
CA LEU A 703 15.77 -23.22 -18.65
C LEU A 703 14.58 -22.32 -18.32
N GLY A 704 14.73 -21.39 -17.36
CA GLY A 704 13.70 -20.44 -17.01
C GLY A 704 13.31 -19.52 -18.17
N ALA A 705 14.28 -19.06 -18.96
CA ALA A 705 14.02 -18.27 -20.17
C ALA A 705 13.20 -19.04 -21.20
N TYR A 706 13.44 -20.35 -21.36
CA TYR A 706 12.66 -21.21 -22.24
C TYR A 706 11.22 -21.41 -21.71
N ILE A 707 11.08 -21.69 -20.42
CA ILE A 707 9.77 -21.87 -19.77
C ILE A 707 8.95 -20.57 -19.87
N ALA A 708 9.56 -19.42 -19.58
CA ALA A 708 8.93 -18.10 -19.69
C ALA A 708 8.61 -17.69 -21.15
N GLY A 709 9.06 -18.45 -22.15
CA GLY A 709 8.82 -18.17 -23.57
C GLY A 709 9.71 -17.09 -24.18
N LEU A 710 10.80 -16.70 -23.51
CA LEU A 710 11.78 -15.74 -24.01
C LEU A 710 12.69 -16.37 -25.09
N VAL A 711 12.86 -17.69 -25.05
CA VAL A 711 13.54 -18.47 -26.10
C VAL A 711 12.68 -19.64 -26.55
N LYS A 712 12.73 -19.99 -27.84
CA LYS A 712 11.86 -21.02 -28.44
C LYS A 712 12.29 -22.45 -28.15
N ASN A 713 13.59 -22.70 -28.00
CA ASN A 713 14.16 -24.03 -27.87
C ASN A 713 15.13 -24.06 -26.69
N HIS A 714 15.17 -25.19 -25.98
CA HIS A 714 16.15 -25.45 -24.94
C HIS A 714 17.07 -26.62 -25.34
N ALA A 715 18.35 -26.32 -25.53
CA ALA A 715 19.35 -27.33 -25.89
C ALA A 715 19.90 -28.02 -24.64
N PHE A 716 19.19 -29.03 -24.13
CA PHE A 716 19.71 -29.89 -23.07
C PHE A 716 20.63 -30.96 -23.66
N LYS A 717 21.90 -30.98 -23.21
CA LYS A 717 22.93 -31.96 -23.61
C LYS A 717 23.44 -32.80 -22.43
N GLY A 718 22.60 -33.01 -21.40
CA GLY A 718 22.99 -33.82 -20.26
C GLY A 718 22.97 -35.30 -20.59
N GLU A 719 24.00 -36.03 -20.17
CA GLU A 719 23.96 -37.49 -20.13
C GLU A 719 22.88 -37.93 -19.15
N MET A 720 21.94 -38.74 -19.64
CA MET A 720 20.92 -39.41 -18.84
C MET A 720 21.52 -40.70 -18.31
N GLU A 721 21.15 -41.09 -17.09
CA GLU A 721 21.42 -42.44 -16.62
C GLU A 721 20.82 -43.45 -17.61
N SER A 722 21.62 -44.43 -18.04
CA SER A 722 21.18 -45.48 -18.93
C SER A 722 21.69 -46.82 -18.40
N ALA A 723 20.77 -47.76 -18.21
CA ALA A 723 21.10 -49.14 -17.91
C ALA A 723 20.30 -50.09 -18.80
N ASN A 724 20.85 -51.25 -19.13
CA ASN A 724 20.13 -52.30 -19.84
C ASN A 724 19.55 -53.30 -18.85
N LEU A 725 18.33 -53.77 -19.14
CA LEU A 725 17.72 -54.85 -18.38
C LEU A 725 17.94 -56.16 -19.13
N VAL A 726 18.62 -57.10 -18.49
CA VAL A 726 18.90 -58.42 -19.05
C VAL A 726 18.12 -59.45 -18.25
N LEU A 727 17.19 -60.14 -18.92
CA LEU A 727 16.40 -61.21 -18.33
C LEU A 727 17.13 -62.54 -18.53
N ASP A 728 17.25 -63.33 -17.48
CA ASP A 728 17.75 -64.70 -17.56
C ASP A 728 16.71 -65.60 -18.26
N ASP A 729 17.17 -66.49 -19.13
CA ASP A 729 16.34 -67.35 -19.96
C ASP A 729 15.91 -68.66 -19.25
N LYS A 730 16.53 -68.97 -18.11
CA LYS A 730 16.36 -70.20 -17.33
C LYS A 730 15.88 -69.95 -15.90
N ARG A 731 16.03 -68.73 -15.39
CA ARG A 731 15.67 -68.33 -14.03
C ARG A 731 14.90 -67.01 -14.07
N LEU A 732 14.03 -66.80 -13.08
CA LEU A 732 13.32 -65.53 -12.89
C LEU A 732 14.24 -64.47 -12.24
N LEU A 733 15.35 -64.17 -12.92
CA LEU A 733 16.37 -63.20 -12.52
C LEU A 733 16.47 -62.06 -13.54
N ILE A 734 16.54 -60.83 -13.04
CA ILE A 734 16.74 -59.62 -13.85
C ILE A 734 18.06 -58.98 -13.42
N ASN A 735 18.95 -58.77 -14.38
CA ASN A 735 20.19 -58.04 -14.17
C ASN A 735 20.07 -56.62 -14.75
N LEU A 736 20.49 -55.63 -13.97
CA LEU A 736 20.58 -54.23 -14.36
C LEU A 736 22.04 -53.92 -14.72
N ASP A 737 22.33 -53.85 -16.02
CA ASP A 737 23.67 -53.56 -16.53
C ASP A 737 23.84 -52.05 -16.74
N GLY A 738 24.55 -51.41 -15.82
CA GLY A 738 24.68 -49.95 -15.72
C GLY A 738 24.08 -49.39 -14.43
N LYS A 739 23.91 -48.07 -14.37
CA LYS A 739 23.24 -47.38 -13.26
C LYS A 739 22.07 -46.56 -13.79
N ASP A 740 20.89 -46.93 -13.34
CA ASP A 740 19.64 -46.24 -13.67
C ASP A 740 18.69 -46.37 -12.48
N ARG A 741 18.53 -45.27 -11.73
CA ARG A 741 17.68 -45.24 -10.53
C ARG A 741 16.21 -45.43 -10.86
N LEU A 742 15.74 -44.95 -12.01
CA LEU A 742 14.36 -45.10 -12.43
C LEU A 742 14.05 -46.59 -12.66
N LYS A 743 14.91 -47.30 -13.39
CA LYS A 743 14.76 -48.74 -13.63
C LYS A 743 14.90 -49.53 -12.34
N ALA A 744 15.88 -49.20 -11.49
CA ALA A 744 16.04 -49.85 -10.20
C ALA A 744 14.79 -49.71 -9.30
N MET A 745 14.10 -48.56 -9.37
CA MET A 745 12.84 -48.31 -8.65
C MET A 745 11.72 -49.21 -9.16
N VAL A 746 11.54 -49.30 -10.48
CA VAL A 746 10.54 -50.17 -11.11
C VAL A 746 10.78 -51.63 -10.73
N LEU A 747 12.03 -52.10 -10.79
CA LEU A 747 12.38 -53.47 -10.40
C LEU A 747 12.05 -53.76 -8.93
N GLY A 748 12.24 -52.79 -8.03
CA GLY A 748 11.89 -52.93 -6.61
C GLY A 748 10.40 -53.18 -6.34
N GLN A 749 9.50 -52.88 -7.30
CA GLN A 749 8.07 -53.18 -7.19
C GLN A 749 7.69 -54.58 -7.68
N LEU A 750 8.56 -55.18 -8.49
CA LEU A 750 8.31 -56.45 -9.20
C LEU A 750 9.11 -57.61 -8.58
N ALA A 751 10.25 -57.31 -7.97
CA ALA A 751 11.28 -58.27 -7.61
C ALA A 751 11.94 -57.95 -6.26
N ASP A 752 12.45 -58.99 -5.61
CA ASP A 752 13.33 -58.85 -4.44
C ASP A 752 14.76 -58.59 -4.91
N LYS A 753 15.42 -57.57 -4.33
CA LYS A 753 16.82 -57.26 -4.64
C LYS A 753 17.75 -58.29 -3.98
N ILE A 754 18.54 -59.02 -4.77
CA ILE A 754 19.55 -59.98 -4.26
C ILE A 754 20.91 -59.32 -4.10
N SER A 755 21.30 -58.47 -5.05
CA SER A 755 22.55 -57.70 -5.04
C SER A 755 22.34 -56.35 -5.70
N GLU A 756 23.36 -55.50 -5.79
CA GLU A 756 23.23 -54.13 -6.31
C GLU A 756 22.53 -54.07 -7.68
N ASN A 757 22.85 -55.03 -8.55
CA ASN A 757 22.39 -55.10 -9.95
C ASN A 757 21.56 -56.36 -10.27
N CYS A 758 21.23 -57.21 -9.29
CA CYS A 758 20.49 -58.47 -9.54
C CYS A 758 19.21 -58.56 -8.71
N TYR A 759 18.11 -58.91 -9.38
CA TYR A 759 16.77 -58.94 -8.82
C TYR A 759 16.11 -60.29 -9.09
N LYS A 760 15.46 -60.88 -8.06
CA LYS A 760 14.72 -62.13 -8.15
C LYS A 760 13.23 -61.87 -8.20
N VAL A 761 12.56 -62.44 -9.19
CA VAL A 761 11.10 -62.45 -9.23
C VAL A 761 10.56 -63.76 -8.67
N THR A 762 9.64 -63.65 -7.71
CA THR A 762 8.87 -64.75 -7.14
C THR A 762 7.39 -64.38 -7.14
N CYS A 763 6.47 -65.34 -6.92
CA CYS A 763 5.06 -64.99 -6.74
C CYS A 763 4.87 -63.99 -5.58
N GLY A 764 5.59 -64.19 -4.47
CA GLY A 764 5.50 -63.31 -3.30
C GLY A 764 5.99 -61.90 -3.59
N SER A 765 7.12 -61.74 -4.28
CA SER A 765 7.65 -60.42 -4.65
C SER A 765 6.75 -59.72 -5.66
N PHE A 766 6.28 -60.45 -6.67
CA PHE A 766 5.49 -59.89 -7.77
C PHE A 766 4.08 -59.51 -7.30
N LEU A 767 3.43 -60.32 -6.46
CA LEU A 767 2.09 -60.06 -5.94
C LEU A 767 2.06 -59.14 -4.70
N LYS A 768 3.23 -58.69 -4.24
CA LYS A 768 3.33 -57.81 -3.07
C LYS A 768 2.51 -56.53 -3.27
N ALA A 769 1.61 -56.22 -2.33
CA ALA A 769 0.71 -55.06 -2.39
C ALA A 769 -0.27 -55.07 -3.58
N CYS A 770 -0.66 -56.25 -4.07
CA CYS A 770 -1.83 -56.41 -4.94
C CYS A 770 -3.03 -56.86 -4.09
N ASP A 771 -4.10 -56.08 -4.08
CA ASP A 771 -5.33 -56.40 -3.33
C ASP A 771 -6.46 -56.84 -4.28
N THR A 772 -6.34 -56.54 -5.57
CA THR A 772 -7.36 -56.82 -6.59
C THR A 772 -6.75 -57.43 -7.85
N GLN A 773 -7.59 -58.09 -8.65
CA GLN A 773 -7.20 -58.58 -9.98
C GLN A 773 -6.61 -57.47 -10.86
N LYS A 774 -7.17 -56.26 -10.81
CA LYS A 774 -6.68 -55.11 -11.59
C LYS A 774 -5.25 -54.72 -11.21
N ASP A 775 -4.84 -54.89 -9.95
CA ASP A 775 -3.48 -54.59 -9.52
C ASP A 775 -2.48 -55.57 -10.14
N ILE A 776 -2.87 -56.85 -10.23
CA ILE A 776 -2.06 -57.90 -10.87
C ILE A 776 -1.90 -57.61 -12.36
N GLU A 777 -3.00 -57.36 -13.07
CA GLU A 777 -2.99 -56.98 -14.49
C GLU A 777 -2.14 -55.73 -14.72
N GLY A 778 -2.27 -54.72 -13.84
CA GLY A 778 -1.48 -53.50 -13.85
C GLY A 778 0.03 -53.77 -13.70
N LYS A 779 0.44 -54.64 -12.79
CA LYS A 779 1.86 -55.01 -12.61
C LYS A 779 2.42 -55.79 -13.80
N ILE A 780 1.62 -56.67 -14.41
CA ILE A 780 2.03 -57.36 -15.64
C ILE A 780 2.20 -56.34 -16.79
N GLY A 781 1.27 -55.40 -16.91
CA GLY A 781 1.39 -54.28 -17.84
C GLY A 781 2.66 -53.45 -17.61
N LEU A 782 2.97 -53.12 -16.34
CA LEU A 782 4.19 -52.43 -15.96
C LEU A 782 5.45 -53.22 -16.37
N PHE A 783 5.49 -54.52 -16.08
CA PHE A 783 6.61 -55.39 -16.48
C PHE A 783 6.79 -55.38 -17.99
N ARG A 784 5.73 -55.58 -18.78
CA ARG A 784 5.85 -55.60 -20.25
C ARG A 784 6.31 -54.27 -20.83
N LYS A 785 5.88 -53.17 -20.22
CA LYS A 785 6.20 -51.82 -20.70
C LYS A 785 7.62 -51.40 -20.32
N GLN A 786 8.05 -51.67 -19.09
CA GLN A 786 9.27 -51.11 -18.50
C GLN A 786 10.43 -52.10 -18.44
N VAL A 787 10.16 -53.41 -18.48
CA VAL A 787 11.18 -54.46 -18.38
C VAL A 787 11.39 -55.14 -19.72
N SER A 788 10.37 -55.79 -20.28
CA SER A 788 10.46 -56.40 -21.61
C SER A 788 9.09 -56.68 -22.20
N ALA A 789 8.82 -56.17 -23.40
CA ALA A 789 7.58 -56.44 -24.13
C ALA A 789 7.47 -57.92 -24.55
N ASN A 790 8.61 -58.52 -24.92
CA ASN A 790 8.75 -59.90 -25.39
C ASN A 790 9.78 -60.64 -24.52
N PRO A 791 9.41 -61.06 -23.29
CA PRO A 791 10.35 -61.72 -22.39
C PRO A 791 10.58 -63.19 -22.79
N PRO A 792 11.65 -63.84 -22.30
CA PRO A 792 11.90 -65.26 -22.55
C PRO A 792 10.74 -66.15 -22.06
N ARG A 793 10.63 -67.37 -22.60
CA ARG A 793 9.48 -68.28 -22.34
C ARG A 793 9.20 -68.53 -20.86
N ILE A 794 10.23 -68.70 -20.03
CA ILE A 794 10.05 -68.90 -18.59
C ILE A 794 9.30 -67.73 -17.90
N TRP A 795 9.49 -66.51 -18.39
CA TRP A 795 8.81 -65.32 -17.89
C TRP A 795 7.37 -65.25 -18.37
N GLU A 796 7.12 -65.58 -19.65
CA GLU A 796 5.76 -65.71 -20.17
C GLU A 796 4.96 -66.72 -19.35
N ASP A 797 5.52 -67.92 -19.16
CA ASP A 797 4.88 -68.99 -18.38
C ASP A 797 4.61 -68.55 -16.93
N PHE A 798 5.51 -67.76 -16.32
CA PHE A 798 5.31 -67.18 -15.00
C PHE A 798 4.16 -66.15 -14.97
N LEU A 799 4.15 -65.18 -15.90
CA LEU A 799 3.13 -64.12 -15.94
C LEU A 799 1.74 -64.69 -16.23
N THR A 800 1.62 -65.60 -17.20
CA THR A 800 0.37 -66.34 -17.47
C THR A 800 -0.02 -67.21 -16.29
N GLY A 801 0.96 -67.86 -15.65
CA GLY A 801 0.75 -68.67 -14.46
C GLY A 801 0.21 -67.89 -13.26
N ILE A 802 0.52 -66.60 -13.14
CA ILE A 802 -0.07 -65.72 -12.11
C ILE A 802 -1.54 -65.44 -12.44
N LEU A 803 -1.86 -65.08 -13.68
CA LEU A 803 -3.23 -64.77 -14.08
C LEU A 803 -4.16 -65.98 -13.91
N ASN A 804 -3.69 -67.18 -14.24
CA ASN A 804 -4.47 -68.41 -14.09
C ASN A 804 -4.72 -68.82 -12.63
N LYS A 805 -4.07 -68.16 -11.67
CA LYS A 805 -4.22 -68.42 -10.23
C LYS A 805 -5.06 -67.35 -9.51
N ILE A 806 -5.69 -66.45 -10.26
CA ILE A 806 -6.65 -65.49 -9.70
C ILE A 806 -7.86 -66.25 -9.13
N ASP A 807 -8.35 -65.79 -7.98
CA ASP A 807 -9.52 -66.33 -7.27
C ASP A 807 -9.49 -67.86 -7.08
N PRO A 808 -8.45 -68.42 -6.41
CA PRO A 808 -8.34 -69.86 -6.22
C PRO A 808 -9.43 -70.42 -5.28
N LEU A 809 -10.13 -69.54 -4.55
CA LEU A 809 -11.22 -69.87 -3.64
C LEU A 809 -12.45 -69.05 -4.02
N ILE A 810 -13.56 -69.73 -4.33
CA ILE A 810 -14.82 -69.08 -4.67
C ILE A 810 -15.71 -69.08 -3.41
N PRO A 811 -16.15 -67.91 -2.92
CA PRO A 811 -17.08 -67.88 -1.79
C PRO A 811 -18.42 -68.48 -2.21
N ASP A 812 -18.92 -69.44 -1.43
CA ASP A 812 -20.27 -69.97 -1.59
C ASP A 812 -21.21 -69.27 -0.59
N PRO A 813 -22.00 -68.27 -1.05
CA PRO A 813 -22.91 -67.54 -0.16
C PRO A 813 -24.10 -68.39 0.29
N THR A 814 -24.30 -69.58 -0.28
CA THR A 814 -25.40 -70.47 0.06
C THR A 814 -25.12 -71.31 1.32
N LEU A 815 -23.88 -71.32 1.82
CA LEU A 815 -23.49 -72.04 3.03
C LEU A 815 -23.29 -71.09 4.20
N LEU A 816 -24.04 -71.31 5.27
CA LEU A 816 -23.95 -70.53 6.51
C LEU A 816 -23.05 -71.25 7.52
N VAL A 817 -22.06 -70.54 8.05
CA VAL A 817 -21.11 -71.09 9.05
C VAL A 817 -21.62 -70.82 10.46
N PHE A 818 -21.80 -71.87 11.26
CA PHE A 818 -22.11 -71.78 12.69
C PHE A 818 -21.05 -72.49 13.52
N ARG A 819 -20.69 -71.93 14.68
CA ARG A 819 -19.88 -72.62 15.69
C ARG A 819 -20.79 -73.17 16.77
N LEU A 820 -20.64 -74.46 17.07
CA LEU A 820 -21.34 -75.08 18.20
C LEU A 820 -20.76 -74.55 19.50
N LYS A 821 -21.62 -74.31 20.49
CA LYS A 821 -21.16 -74.08 21.86
C LYS A 821 -20.56 -75.38 22.41
N GLU A 822 -19.56 -75.27 23.27
CA GLU A 822 -18.84 -76.40 23.89
C GLU A 822 -19.72 -77.11 24.93
N HIS A 823 -20.79 -77.74 24.45
CA HIS A 823 -21.70 -78.58 25.21
C HIS A 823 -21.61 -80.00 24.63
N PRO A 824 -21.07 -80.97 25.39
CA PRO A 824 -20.89 -82.34 24.92
C PRO A 824 -22.17 -82.93 24.31
N GLU A 825 -23.32 -82.64 24.92
CA GLU A 825 -24.65 -83.08 24.47
C GLU A 825 -25.05 -82.49 23.11
N LEU A 826 -24.81 -81.19 22.88
CA LEU A 826 -25.10 -80.55 21.59
C LEU A 826 -24.16 -81.06 20.50
N ILE A 827 -22.89 -81.27 20.83
CA ILE A 827 -21.90 -81.81 19.89
C ILE A 827 -22.30 -83.24 19.50
N GLU A 828 -22.68 -84.07 20.48
CA GLU A 828 -23.16 -85.42 20.24
C GLU A 828 -24.46 -85.42 19.41
N LEU A 829 -25.40 -84.53 19.71
CA LEU A 829 -26.64 -84.37 18.97
C LEU A 829 -26.38 -84.01 17.50
N MET A 830 -25.57 -82.98 17.25
CA MET A 830 -25.17 -82.58 15.89
C MET A 830 -24.36 -83.68 15.20
N ALA A 831 -23.69 -84.54 15.97
CA ALA A 831 -22.92 -85.65 15.45
C ALA A 831 -23.77 -86.88 15.11
N ARG A 832 -24.87 -87.18 15.82
CA ARG A 832 -25.60 -88.46 15.74
C ARG A 832 -27.01 -88.36 15.18
N ASP A 833 -27.67 -87.20 15.25
CA ASP A 833 -29.04 -87.06 14.74
C ASP A 833 -29.10 -87.12 13.21
N GLU A 834 -29.87 -88.07 12.67
CA GLU A 834 -29.94 -88.31 11.22
C GLU A 834 -30.45 -87.11 10.41
N VAL A 835 -31.34 -86.31 11.00
CA VAL A 835 -31.94 -85.15 10.32
C VAL A 835 -30.93 -84.01 10.26
N LEU A 836 -30.22 -83.75 11.36
CA LEU A 836 -29.15 -82.75 11.43
C LEU A 836 -27.98 -83.16 10.54
N GLN A 837 -27.52 -84.42 10.59
CA GLN A 837 -26.42 -84.91 9.74
C GLN A 837 -26.67 -84.72 8.25
N LYS A 838 -27.91 -84.95 7.77
CA LYS A 838 -28.27 -84.76 6.35
C LYS A 838 -28.43 -83.29 5.96
N SER A 839 -28.58 -82.41 6.94
CA SER A 839 -28.91 -81.00 6.73
C SER A 839 -27.73 -80.06 6.96
N ILE A 840 -26.59 -80.57 7.44
CA ILE A 840 -25.37 -79.82 7.75
C ILE A 840 -24.14 -80.54 7.16
N LEU A 841 -23.06 -79.80 6.94
CA LEU A 841 -21.71 -80.33 6.77
C LEU A 841 -20.92 -80.06 8.04
N LYS A 842 -20.27 -81.09 8.58
CA LYS A 842 -19.41 -80.95 9.76
C LYS A 842 -18.05 -80.41 9.33
N ALA A 843 -17.56 -79.40 10.03
CA ALA A 843 -16.25 -78.80 9.81
C ALA A 843 -15.42 -78.84 11.11
N GLU A 844 -14.11 -78.63 11.01
CA GLU A 844 -13.22 -78.69 12.16
C GLU A 844 -13.48 -77.57 13.19
N GLY A 845 -13.01 -77.79 14.42
CA GLY A 845 -13.16 -76.81 15.52
C GLY A 845 -14.62 -76.60 15.97
N TYR A 846 -15.45 -77.65 15.87
CA TYR A 846 -16.88 -77.63 16.20
C TYR A 846 -17.70 -76.64 15.35
N HIS A 847 -17.28 -76.40 14.12
CA HIS A 847 -18.08 -75.65 13.14
C HIS A 847 -19.00 -76.59 12.36
N VAL A 848 -20.13 -76.05 11.92
CA VAL A 848 -21.06 -76.70 11.00
C VAL A 848 -21.43 -75.71 9.90
N LEU A 849 -21.42 -76.18 8.66
CA LEU A 849 -21.89 -75.44 7.51
C LEU A 849 -23.32 -75.89 7.24
N ILE A 850 -24.25 -74.95 7.14
CA ILE A 850 -25.66 -75.23 6.90
C ILE A 850 -26.02 -74.59 5.55
N PRO A 851 -26.39 -75.37 4.52
CA PRO A 851 -27.00 -74.80 3.32
C PRO A 851 -28.19 -73.93 3.74
N ALA A 852 -28.29 -72.71 3.22
CA ALA A 852 -29.30 -71.73 3.64
C ALA A 852 -30.72 -72.31 3.53
N GLN A 853 -30.98 -73.11 2.48
CA GLN A 853 -32.24 -73.85 2.29
C GLN A 853 -32.56 -74.86 3.41
N ASN A 854 -31.54 -75.40 4.09
CA ASN A 854 -31.67 -76.36 5.18
C ASN A 854 -31.75 -75.68 6.56
N LEU A 855 -31.51 -74.37 6.66
CA LEU A 855 -31.45 -73.67 7.95
C LEU A 855 -32.75 -73.81 8.75
N TYR A 856 -33.91 -73.65 8.09
CA TYR A 856 -35.20 -73.81 8.75
C TYR A 856 -35.38 -75.23 9.30
N LYS A 857 -34.96 -76.25 8.53
CA LYS A 857 -35.02 -77.66 8.93
C LYS A 857 -34.13 -77.96 10.13
N VAL A 858 -32.91 -77.42 10.14
CA VAL A 858 -31.98 -77.54 11.27
C VAL A 858 -32.54 -76.83 12.51
N LYS A 859 -33.06 -75.61 12.36
CA LYS A 859 -33.69 -74.87 13.47
C LYS A 859 -34.85 -75.64 14.08
N LYS A 860 -35.77 -76.15 13.25
CA LYS A 860 -36.89 -76.96 13.74
C LYS A 860 -36.45 -78.24 14.42
N ARG A 861 -35.39 -78.88 13.94
CA ARG A 861 -34.86 -80.07 14.58
C ARG A 861 -34.22 -79.75 15.92
N LEU A 862 -33.44 -78.67 16.02
CA LEU A 862 -32.85 -78.21 17.29
C LEU A 862 -33.90 -77.76 18.31
N GLU A 863 -34.97 -77.08 17.88
CA GLU A 863 -36.10 -76.69 18.74
C GLU A 863 -36.73 -77.92 19.43
N ALA A 864 -36.83 -79.05 18.71
CA ALA A 864 -37.35 -80.31 19.28
C ALA A 864 -36.47 -80.90 20.40
N PHE A 865 -35.19 -80.52 20.47
CA PHE A 865 -34.26 -80.92 21.53
C PHE A 865 -34.00 -79.80 22.55
N GLY A 866 -34.84 -78.76 22.56
CA GLY A 866 -34.73 -77.64 23.52
C GLY A 866 -33.67 -76.59 23.16
N TYR A 867 -33.08 -76.66 21.96
CA TYR A 867 -32.10 -75.69 21.48
C TYR A 867 -32.76 -74.65 20.57
N PHE A 868 -32.52 -73.36 20.83
CA PHE A 868 -33.11 -72.27 20.06
C PHE A 868 -32.05 -71.43 19.34
N ILE A 869 -32.25 -71.20 18.04
CA ILE A 869 -31.42 -70.30 17.23
C ILE A 869 -32.22 -69.01 16.95
N HIS A 870 -31.78 -67.91 17.55
CA HIS A 870 -32.41 -66.59 17.42
C HIS A 870 -31.91 -65.80 16.20
N GLN A 871 -30.64 -65.96 15.81
CA GLN A 871 -30.05 -65.19 14.72
C GLN A 871 -30.34 -65.81 13.35
N LEU A 872 -31.12 -65.08 12.55
CA LEU A 872 -31.14 -65.17 11.09
C LEU A 872 -30.27 -64.01 10.61
N ARG A 873 -29.12 -64.28 9.99
CA ARG A 873 -28.47 -63.27 9.15
C ARG A 873 -29.14 -63.27 7.79
#